data_AF-B2VUN7-F1
#
_entry.id   AF-B2VUN7-F1
#
_cell.length_a   1.000
_cell.length_b   1.000
_cell.length_c   1.000
_cell.angle_alpha   90.00
_cell.angle_beta   90.00
_cell.angle_gamma   90.00
#
_symmetry.space_group_name_H-M   'P 1'
#
loop_
_entity.id
_entity.type
_entity.pdbx_description
1 polymer ?
#
loop_
_entity_poly.entity_id
_entity_poly.type
_entity_poly.pdbx_seq_one_letter_code
_entity_poly.pdbx_strand_id
1 'polypeptide(L)'
;MPVRNTTKPSFNFLTGEEEPESPPPTVAAKREPLRETFRTTFRASQNAPHTVVPSDPINEDLRAQLNTVRYELETAKQEKEMMKLEHAQELRDAQNRADADFRKAQQVEASSTLTAKKHEALTKELAESQTRAANERQALERRLRESQERAQSLQEEYDEVKEELATSQRQNEHRFNTLQTEHQKLKDSMEEIQTDLQAKVNALQTAQKKLAQKEDEVGQMEAEILRLKAITGDAETLEVIKRELSDQVAHIKKLETLTREQNAELKQYRKQHKSIEVVEEEKRSLQNKLRMMDDVERQLGEAQLRNQVLEEERHSWTSYLEAEAETHGEIMFETPQDLARAFIQERIERTDLLNRLGEIKPELSVKEATIEALEEDKAKLQAEIQQLKTGGGSGVASGADAKVRARLERQKTLLTKEVEFLRAQVKAFDDEEREMQPDTFDAAKSERIRELEDLADQYRKEIDSLQQEFNSLEKPSGTVAGQKRPLETDQNEERIGELRRKNRQLQDDLSSLQKKMKLVESEYKAQHSQLKKLKESSRTRVLELKSNPTADAEALKLSTVRTLREANAQLLAQLQSTPSSTTPTVPLATLTAAQTELAELNQKFASTLKKIDRLKQIWTAKSLEFREAVASILGWKLDFMPNGRVKVTSMFKPADEEGENSIIFDGENGTMKVSGGEQSVFAGEIRDQIVYWVEGRKEIPCFLSALTLEFWERGVGGQTVMIG
;
A
#
# COMPACT_ATOMS: atom_id res chain seq x y z
N MET A 1 17.62 -26.40 -71.50
CA MET A 1 19.02 -26.81 -71.23
C MET A 1 19.37 -26.33 -69.82
N PRO A 2 20.04 -27.14 -68.99
CA PRO A 2 19.43 -28.20 -68.17
C PRO A 2 19.64 -27.96 -66.65
N VAL A 3 18.71 -28.32 -65.75
CA VAL A 3 18.41 -29.61 -65.06
C VAL A 3 19.06 -29.75 -63.66
N ARG A 4 18.17 -29.69 -62.65
CA ARG A 4 17.99 -30.51 -61.43
C ARG A 4 19.18 -31.07 -60.64
N ASN A 5 19.11 -30.91 -59.31
CA ASN A 5 18.82 -31.96 -58.30
C ASN A 5 19.23 -31.41 -56.91
N THR A 6 18.30 -31.09 -56.00
CA THR A 6 17.74 -31.97 -54.95
C THR A 6 18.79 -32.84 -54.22
N THR A 7 19.26 -32.36 -53.07
CA THR A 7 19.81 -33.23 -52.02
C THR A 7 18.99 -33.02 -50.75
N LYS A 8 18.40 -34.14 -50.29
CA LYS A 8 17.62 -34.27 -49.07
C LYS A 8 18.55 -34.18 -47.85
N PRO A 9 18.04 -33.79 -46.67
CA PRO A 9 18.77 -33.89 -45.41
C PRO A 9 18.83 -35.37 -44.97
N SER A 10 20.02 -35.86 -44.64
CA SER A 10 20.19 -37.14 -43.95
C SER A 10 20.55 -36.85 -42.49
N PHE A 11 19.53 -36.48 -41.71
CA PHE A 11 19.60 -36.57 -40.26
C PHE A 11 18.24 -37.05 -39.74
N ASN A 12 18.25 -38.18 -39.04
CA ASN A 12 17.06 -38.85 -38.54
C ASN A 12 16.90 -38.53 -37.05
N PHE A 13 15.91 -37.71 -36.71
CA PHE A 13 15.74 -37.09 -35.38
C PHE A 13 15.25 -38.03 -34.26
N LEU A 14 15.18 -39.35 -34.49
CA LEU A 14 14.61 -40.29 -33.50
C LEU A 14 15.58 -41.34 -32.93
N THR A 15 16.83 -41.47 -33.38
CA THR A 15 17.73 -42.54 -32.87
C THR A 15 19.21 -42.22 -32.65
N GLY A 16 19.72 -41.03 -33.00
CA GLY A 16 21.01 -40.53 -32.45
C GLY A 16 22.27 -41.41 -32.58
N GLU A 17 22.42 -42.23 -33.62
CA GLU A 17 23.65 -42.99 -33.89
C GLU A 17 24.21 -42.69 -35.30
N GLU A 18 25.52 -42.50 -35.39
CA GLU A 18 26.30 -42.45 -36.64
C GLU A 18 26.97 -43.82 -36.86
N GLU A 19 26.72 -44.46 -38.01
CA GLU A 19 27.51 -45.61 -38.50
C GLU A 19 28.83 -45.15 -39.13
N PRO A 20 29.92 -45.95 -39.04
CA PRO A 20 31.24 -45.57 -39.52
C PRO A 20 31.46 -45.90 -41.01
N GLU A 21 31.98 -44.94 -41.79
CA GLU A 21 32.44 -45.19 -43.16
C GLU A 21 33.87 -45.77 -43.21
N SER A 22 33.97 -46.86 -43.97
CA SER A 22 35.18 -47.53 -44.46
C SER A 22 35.97 -46.69 -45.50
N PRO A 23 37.29 -46.92 -45.69
CA PRO A 23 38.15 -46.11 -46.58
C PRO A 23 38.37 -46.72 -47.98
N PRO A 24 38.72 -45.90 -49.01
CA PRO A 24 39.41 -46.39 -50.22
C PRO A 24 40.68 -45.54 -50.56
N PRO A 25 41.42 -45.72 -51.68
CA PRO A 25 42.66 -46.50 -51.70
C PRO A 25 43.92 -45.79 -52.27
N THR A 26 45.08 -46.38 -51.96
CA THR A 26 46.37 -46.49 -52.72
C THR A 26 46.93 -45.32 -53.55
N VAL A 27 48.20 -44.92 -53.28
CA VAL A 27 49.26 -44.78 -54.30
C VAL A 27 50.63 -45.20 -53.73
N ALA A 28 51.39 -45.93 -54.56
CA ALA A 28 52.64 -46.63 -54.31
C ALA A 28 53.91 -45.77 -54.35
N ALA A 29 54.99 -46.26 -53.71
CA ALA A 29 56.32 -46.37 -54.33
C ALA A 29 57.34 -47.20 -53.51
N LYS A 30 57.84 -48.28 -54.16
CA LYS A 30 59.21 -48.87 -54.18
C LYS A 30 59.79 -49.45 -52.86
N ARG A 31 59.91 -50.78 -52.75
CA ARG A 31 61.10 -51.65 -53.08
C ARG A 31 62.30 -51.34 -52.15
N GLU A 32 62.88 -52.27 -51.38
CA GLU A 32 63.34 -53.63 -51.68
C GLU A 32 63.36 -54.56 -50.43
N PRO A 33 63.34 -55.90 -50.59
CA PRO A 33 63.60 -56.87 -49.53
C PRO A 33 64.96 -57.56 -49.69
N LEU A 34 65.67 -57.82 -48.59
CA LEU A 34 66.73 -58.82 -48.54
C LEU A 34 66.39 -59.88 -47.50
N ARG A 35 66.03 -61.03 -48.06
CA ARG A 35 65.83 -62.31 -47.41
C ARG A 35 67.10 -63.10 -47.70
N GLU A 36 67.79 -63.59 -46.68
CA GLU A 36 68.62 -64.79 -46.84
C GLU A 36 68.75 -65.52 -45.51
N THR A 37 67.96 -66.59 -45.43
CA THR A 37 68.10 -67.74 -44.54
C THR A 37 69.18 -68.68 -45.09
N PHE A 38 70.00 -69.30 -44.24
CA PHE A 38 70.51 -70.71 -44.31
C PHE A 38 71.49 -70.85 -43.14
N ARG A 39 71.17 -71.48 -41.99
CA ARG A 39 71.05 -72.93 -41.67
C ARG A 39 72.10 -73.84 -42.31
N THR A 40 72.65 -74.72 -41.46
CA THR A 40 73.50 -75.92 -41.69
C THR A 40 75.01 -75.65 -41.71
N THR A 41 75.93 -76.41 -41.10
CA THR A 41 75.91 -77.68 -40.32
C THR A 41 77.31 -77.90 -39.72
N PHE A 42 77.35 -78.56 -38.56
CA PHE A 42 78.49 -79.30 -37.99
C PHE A 42 79.15 -80.28 -39.00
N ARG A 43 80.50 -80.33 -39.06
CA ARG A 43 81.32 -81.56 -38.88
C ARG A 43 82.83 -81.31 -39.02
N ALA A 44 83.54 -81.66 -37.95
CA ALA A 44 84.71 -82.52 -37.84
C ALA A 44 85.91 -82.43 -38.84
N SER A 45 87.08 -82.41 -38.19
CA SER A 45 88.25 -83.29 -38.42
C SER A 45 89.50 -82.73 -39.14
N GLN A 46 90.60 -82.72 -38.35
CA GLN A 46 91.96 -83.18 -38.67
C GLN A 46 92.78 -82.45 -39.75
N ASN A 47 93.90 -81.83 -39.34
CA ASN A 47 95.24 -82.44 -39.44
C ASN A 47 96.36 -81.45 -39.08
N ALA A 48 97.31 -81.93 -38.27
CA ALA A 48 98.64 -81.34 -38.10
C ALA A 48 99.49 -81.56 -39.37
N PRO A 49 100.64 -80.87 -39.48
CA PRO A 49 101.87 -81.67 -39.50
C PRO A 49 102.96 -81.13 -38.56
N HIS A 50 103.69 -82.10 -38.04
CA HIS A 50 104.86 -82.00 -37.19
C HIS A 50 106.06 -81.30 -37.85
N THR A 51 106.82 -80.57 -37.05
CA THR A 51 108.29 -80.47 -37.21
C THR A 51 108.95 -80.79 -35.88
N VAL A 52 109.62 -81.94 -35.83
CA VAL A 52 110.30 -82.55 -34.68
C VAL A 52 111.76 -82.04 -34.63
N VAL A 53 112.02 -81.06 -33.76
CA VAL A 53 113.31 -80.59 -33.19
C VAL A 53 113.61 -81.24 -31.79
N PRO A 54 114.72 -81.90 -31.40
CA PRO A 54 114.77 -82.85 -30.28
C PRO A 54 114.66 -82.30 -28.84
N SER A 55 114.45 -83.26 -27.94
CA SER A 55 114.04 -83.23 -26.53
C SER A 55 114.90 -82.40 -25.57
N ASP A 56 114.32 -81.32 -25.05
CA ASP A 56 114.69 -80.70 -23.77
C ASP A 56 113.45 -80.73 -22.85
N PRO A 57 113.55 -81.26 -21.61
CA PRO A 57 112.41 -81.41 -20.68
C PRO A 57 111.78 -80.07 -20.24
N ILE A 58 112.43 -78.93 -20.53
CA ILE A 58 111.91 -77.58 -20.26
C ILE A 58 110.90 -77.13 -21.34
N ASN A 59 110.95 -77.72 -22.54
CA ASN A 59 110.18 -77.26 -23.70
C ASN A 59 108.78 -77.92 -23.81
N GLU A 60 108.56 -79.06 -23.15
CA GLU A 60 107.23 -79.69 -23.03
C GLU A 60 106.34 -78.95 -22.02
N ASP A 61 106.88 -78.58 -20.85
CA ASP A 61 106.15 -77.79 -19.85
C ASP A 61 105.74 -76.43 -20.39
N LEU A 62 106.61 -75.76 -21.16
CA LEU A 62 106.28 -74.50 -21.82
C LEU A 62 105.20 -74.67 -22.91
N ARG A 63 105.20 -75.76 -23.67
CA ARG A 63 104.14 -76.04 -24.66
C ARG A 63 102.80 -76.39 -24.00
N ALA A 64 102.83 -77.11 -22.88
CA ALA A 64 101.64 -77.38 -22.08
C ALA A 64 101.07 -76.08 -21.50
N GLN A 65 101.90 -75.23 -20.89
CA GLN A 65 101.51 -73.91 -20.38
C GLN A 65 101.00 -72.98 -21.49
N LEU A 66 101.60 -73.02 -22.69
CA LEU A 66 101.17 -72.18 -23.82
C LEU A 66 99.84 -72.69 -24.40
N ASN A 67 99.60 -74.01 -24.39
CA ASN A 67 98.31 -74.58 -24.77
C ASN A 67 97.21 -74.34 -23.73
N THR A 68 97.51 -74.39 -22.42
CA THR A 68 96.54 -74.03 -21.37
C THR A 68 96.20 -72.55 -21.44
N VAL A 69 97.19 -71.67 -21.58
CA VAL A 69 96.95 -70.22 -21.75
C VAL A 69 96.21 -69.92 -23.06
N ARG A 70 96.46 -70.66 -24.15
CA ARG A 70 95.67 -70.54 -25.38
C ARG A 70 94.22 -70.96 -25.18
N TYR A 71 93.99 -72.08 -24.48
CA TYR A 71 92.64 -72.53 -24.15
C TYR A 71 91.93 -71.52 -23.25
N GLU A 72 92.58 -71.03 -22.19
CA GLU A 72 92.06 -69.99 -21.29
C GLU A 72 91.76 -68.68 -22.04
N LEU A 73 92.61 -68.27 -22.97
CA LEU A 73 92.39 -67.11 -23.82
C LEU A 73 91.20 -67.33 -24.78
N GLU A 74 91.04 -68.54 -25.31
CA GLU A 74 89.96 -68.89 -26.23
C GLU A 74 88.62 -69.03 -25.50
N THR A 75 88.60 -69.61 -24.29
CA THR A 75 87.43 -69.60 -23.41
C THR A 75 87.08 -68.18 -22.97
N ALA A 76 88.06 -67.36 -22.57
CA ALA A 76 87.79 -65.95 -22.21
C ALA A 76 87.28 -65.13 -23.41
N LYS A 77 87.72 -65.44 -24.63
CA LYS A 77 87.18 -64.83 -25.86
C LYS A 77 85.74 -65.28 -26.11
N GLN A 78 85.46 -66.58 -26.00
CA GLN A 78 84.09 -67.11 -26.15
C GLN A 78 83.15 -66.56 -25.08
N GLU A 79 83.57 -66.47 -23.82
CA GLU A 79 82.82 -65.84 -22.73
C GLU A 79 82.57 -64.36 -23.03
N LYS A 80 83.58 -63.62 -23.51
CA LYS A 80 83.39 -62.22 -23.91
C LYS A 80 82.43 -62.07 -25.10
N GLU A 81 82.43 -63.00 -26.04
CA GLU A 81 81.49 -63.02 -27.17
C GLU A 81 80.08 -63.36 -26.71
N MET A 82 79.92 -64.33 -25.81
CA MET A 82 78.64 -64.65 -25.17
C MET A 82 78.09 -63.45 -24.40
N MET A 83 78.90 -62.81 -23.55
CA MET A 83 78.50 -61.61 -22.81
C MET A 83 78.11 -60.45 -23.74
N LYS A 84 78.77 -60.29 -24.89
CA LYS A 84 78.39 -59.29 -25.89
C LYS A 84 77.06 -59.61 -26.55
N LEU A 85 76.79 -60.88 -26.84
CA LEU A 85 75.53 -61.33 -27.42
C LEU A 85 74.38 -61.19 -26.42
N GLU A 86 74.60 -61.57 -25.17
CA GLU A 86 73.65 -61.38 -24.07
C GLU A 86 73.35 -59.89 -23.87
N HIS A 87 74.38 -59.04 -23.80
CA HIS A 87 74.18 -57.59 -23.70
C HIS A 87 73.45 -57.00 -24.92
N ALA A 88 73.76 -57.48 -26.14
CA ALA A 88 73.05 -57.05 -27.34
C ALA A 88 71.58 -57.52 -27.35
N GLN A 89 71.30 -58.70 -26.79
CA GLN A 89 69.94 -59.20 -26.62
C GLN A 89 69.19 -58.38 -25.56
N GLU A 90 69.81 -58.09 -24.42
CA GLU A 90 69.25 -57.23 -23.37
C GLU A 90 68.95 -55.82 -23.90
N LEU A 91 69.85 -55.23 -24.71
CA LEU A 91 69.62 -53.94 -25.34
C LEU A 91 68.44 -53.97 -26.30
N ARG A 92 68.29 -55.04 -27.10
CA ARG A 92 67.13 -55.21 -27.99
C ARG A 92 65.84 -55.40 -27.21
N ASP A 93 65.86 -56.19 -26.15
CA ASP A 93 64.69 -56.42 -25.30
C ASP A 93 64.29 -55.13 -24.55
N ALA A 94 65.26 -54.34 -24.09
CA ALA A 94 65.02 -53.03 -23.50
C ALA A 94 64.45 -52.03 -24.52
N GLN A 95 64.98 -52.00 -25.75
CA GLN A 95 64.45 -51.18 -26.85
C GLN A 95 63.02 -51.60 -27.22
N ASN A 96 62.75 -52.90 -27.36
CA ASN A 96 61.42 -53.41 -27.66
C ASN A 96 60.40 -53.08 -26.55
N ARG A 97 60.82 -53.15 -25.27
CA ARG A 97 59.98 -52.73 -24.14
C ARG A 97 59.70 -51.23 -24.19
N ALA A 98 60.72 -50.40 -24.41
CA ALA A 98 60.57 -48.96 -24.53
C ALA A 98 59.64 -48.56 -25.69
N ASP A 99 59.78 -49.19 -26.86
CA ASP A 99 58.91 -48.96 -28.03
C ASP A 99 57.46 -49.41 -27.76
N ALA A 100 57.27 -50.54 -27.08
CA ALA A 100 55.95 -51.02 -26.69
C ALA A 100 55.26 -50.07 -25.69
N ASP A 101 56.01 -49.58 -24.70
CA ASP A 101 55.50 -48.64 -23.71
C ASP A 101 55.24 -47.26 -24.31
N PHE A 102 56.08 -46.79 -25.24
CA PHE A 102 55.84 -45.56 -26.00
C PHE A 102 54.56 -45.64 -26.85
N ARG A 103 54.34 -46.77 -27.54
CA ARG A 103 53.10 -46.99 -28.32
C ARG A 103 51.86 -47.03 -27.43
N LYS A 104 51.94 -47.69 -26.26
CA LYS A 104 50.84 -47.68 -25.28
C LYS A 104 50.56 -46.27 -24.77
N ALA A 105 51.61 -45.50 -24.43
CA ALA A 105 51.47 -44.12 -23.99
C ALA A 105 50.79 -43.25 -25.07
N GLN A 106 51.21 -43.39 -26.34
CA GLN A 106 50.60 -42.67 -27.46
C GLN A 106 49.13 -43.05 -27.67
N GLN A 107 48.78 -44.33 -27.52
CA GLN A 107 47.38 -44.78 -27.61
C GLN A 107 46.53 -44.23 -26.46
N VAL A 108 47.07 -44.21 -25.24
CA VAL A 108 46.39 -43.62 -24.08
C VAL A 108 46.21 -42.12 -24.27
N GLU A 109 47.22 -41.39 -24.74
CA GLU A 109 47.14 -39.96 -25.03
C GLU A 109 46.12 -39.66 -26.16
N ALA A 110 46.12 -40.45 -27.23
CA ALA A 110 45.12 -40.33 -28.29
C ALA A 110 43.70 -40.60 -27.78
N SER A 111 43.51 -41.61 -26.93
CA SER A 111 42.20 -41.88 -26.31
C SER A 111 41.78 -40.77 -25.35
N SER A 112 42.70 -40.22 -24.57
CA SER A 112 42.48 -39.13 -23.61
C SER A 112 42.12 -37.83 -24.32
N THR A 113 42.78 -37.51 -25.43
CA THR A 113 42.45 -36.33 -26.24
C THR A 113 41.08 -36.47 -26.92
N LEU A 114 40.69 -37.69 -27.34
CA LEU A 114 39.37 -37.95 -27.90
C LEU A 114 38.27 -37.86 -26.84
N THR A 115 38.47 -38.41 -25.64
CA THR A 115 37.51 -38.26 -24.54
C THR A 115 37.42 -36.81 -24.09
N ALA A 116 38.53 -36.07 -23.99
CA ALA A 116 38.53 -34.65 -23.67
C ALA A 116 37.72 -33.83 -24.70
N LYS A 117 37.89 -34.09 -26.00
CA LYS A 117 37.09 -33.45 -27.06
C LYS A 117 35.60 -33.78 -26.95
N LYS A 118 35.25 -35.04 -26.65
CA LYS A 118 33.85 -35.44 -26.43
C LYS A 118 33.26 -34.76 -25.19
N HIS A 119 34.02 -34.67 -24.10
CA HIS A 119 33.60 -33.93 -22.92
C HIS A 119 33.42 -32.45 -23.21
N GLU A 120 34.33 -31.81 -23.96
CA GLU A 120 34.19 -30.41 -24.36
C GLU A 120 32.98 -30.16 -25.29
N ALA A 121 32.67 -31.11 -26.19
CA ALA A 121 31.48 -31.03 -27.04
C ALA A 121 30.20 -31.13 -26.19
N LEU A 122 30.12 -32.12 -25.29
CA LEU A 122 28.96 -32.31 -24.41
C LEU A 122 28.77 -31.14 -23.44
N THR A 123 29.85 -30.54 -22.93
CA THR A 123 29.74 -29.35 -22.06
C THR A 123 29.24 -28.13 -22.83
N LYS A 124 29.67 -27.95 -24.08
CA LYS A 124 29.14 -26.91 -24.97
C LYS A 124 27.66 -27.13 -25.29
N GLU A 125 27.25 -28.35 -25.65
CA GLU A 125 25.85 -28.67 -25.92
C GLU A 125 24.97 -28.45 -24.68
N LEU A 126 25.44 -28.84 -23.50
CA LEU A 126 24.71 -28.60 -22.25
C LEU A 126 24.58 -27.10 -21.97
N ALA A 127 25.64 -26.31 -22.16
CA ALA A 127 25.60 -24.86 -21.99
C ALA A 127 24.66 -24.18 -23.02
N GLU A 128 24.68 -24.63 -24.28
CA GLU A 128 23.74 -24.15 -25.30
C GLU A 128 22.29 -24.53 -24.96
N SER A 129 22.03 -25.74 -24.49
CA SER A 129 20.70 -26.15 -24.06
C SER A 129 20.21 -25.34 -22.86
N GLN A 130 21.09 -25.08 -21.89
CA GLN A 130 20.77 -24.25 -20.72
C GLN A 130 20.48 -22.80 -21.11
N THR A 131 21.27 -22.21 -22.02
CA THR A 131 21.03 -20.84 -22.49
C THR A 131 19.75 -20.74 -23.32
N ARG A 132 19.43 -21.73 -24.18
CA ARG A 132 18.15 -21.80 -24.89
C ARG A 132 16.97 -21.89 -23.93
N ALA A 133 17.03 -22.78 -22.95
CA ALA A 133 15.99 -22.92 -21.93
C ALA A 133 15.81 -21.63 -21.10
N ALA A 134 16.90 -20.95 -20.73
CA ALA A 134 16.86 -19.68 -20.02
C ALA A 134 16.20 -18.57 -20.86
N ASN A 135 16.54 -18.48 -22.15
CA ASN A 135 15.95 -17.51 -23.08
C ASN A 135 14.45 -17.77 -23.30
N GLU A 136 14.05 -19.03 -23.46
CA GLU A 136 12.64 -19.42 -23.57
C GLU A 136 11.86 -19.11 -22.30
N ARG A 137 12.43 -19.40 -21.12
CA ARG A 137 11.83 -19.03 -19.83
C ARG A 137 11.63 -17.53 -19.73
N GLN A 138 12.65 -16.73 -20.08
CA GLN A 138 12.56 -15.27 -20.06
C GLN A 138 11.52 -14.75 -21.06
N ALA A 139 11.40 -15.35 -22.24
CA ALA A 139 10.39 -14.98 -23.23
C ALA A 139 8.97 -15.30 -22.74
N LEU A 140 8.77 -16.45 -22.09
CA LEU A 140 7.49 -16.83 -21.48
C LEU A 140 7.13 -15.93 -20.30
N GLU A 141 8.10 -15.59 -19.44
CA GLU A 141 7.91 -14.64 -18.33
C GLU A 141 7.50 -13.25 -18.84
N ARG A 142 8.14 -12.75 -19.92
CA ARG A 142 7.75 -11.49 -20.56
C ARG A 142 6.33 -11.54 -21.11
N ARG A 143 5.97 -12.61 -21.83
CA ARG A 143 4.60 -12.80 -22.35
C ARG A 143 3.57 -12.90 -21.22
N LEU A 144 3.91 -13.56 -20.11
CA LEU A 144 3.04 -13.65 -18.94
C LEU A 144 2.82 -12.27 -18.33
N ARG A 145 3.88 -11.47 -18.15
CA ARG A 145 3.77 -10.09 -17.64
C ARG A 145 2.94 -9.22 -18.57
N GLU A 146 3.22 -9.23 -19.86
CA GLU A 146 2.42 -8.47 -20.83
C GLU A 146 0.95 -8.91 -20.85
N SER A 147 0.67 -10.21 -20.69
CA SER A 147 -0.70 -10.71 -20.59
C SER A 147 -1.38 -10.26 -19.30
N GLN A 148 -0.65 -10.20 -18.18
CA GLN A 148 -1.17 -9.72 -16.90
C GLN A 148 -1.42 -8.21 -16.93
N GLU A 149 -0.52 -7.43 -17.52
CA GLU A 149 -0.69 -5.98 -17.72
C GLU A 149 -1.88 -5.68 -18.65
N ARG A 150 -2.05 -6.45 -19.73
CA ARG A 150 -3.25 -6.36 -20.59
C ARG A 150 -4.53 -6.74 -19.85
N ALA A 151 -4.49 -7.75 -18.99
CA ALA A 151 -5.65 -8.13 -18.18
C ALA A 151 -6.00 -7.06 -17.14
N GLN A 152 -5.00 -6.45 -16.50
CA GLN A 152 -5.19 -5.36 -15.55
C GLN A 152 -5.74 -4.11 -16.23
N SER A 153 -5.15 -3.69 -17.36
CA SER A 153 -5.68 -2.54 -18.13
C SER A 153 -7.11 -2.77 -18.63
N LEU A 154 -7.44 -3.96 -19.15
CA LEU A 154 -8.82 -4.28 -19.51
C LEU A 154 -9.78 -4.29 -18.32
N GLN A 155 -9.31 -4.68 -17.13
CA GLN A 155 -10.08 -4.62 -15.89
C GLN A 155 -10.33 -3.17 -15.46
N GLU A 156 -9.30 -2.31 -15.53
CA GLU A 156 -9.40 -0.87 -15.26
C GLU A 156 -10.37 -0.20 -16.25
N GLU A 157 -10.23 -0.45 -17.56
CA GLU A 157 -11.16 0.04 -18.59
C GLU A 157 -12.60 -0.45 -18.34
N TYR A 158 -12.77 -1.70 -17.92
CA TYR A 158 -14.10 -2.24 -17.59
C TYR A 158 -14.71 -1.54 -16.38
N ASP A 159 -13.93 -1.32 -15.33
CA ASP A 159 -14.39 -0.63 -14.12
C ASP A 159 -14.69 0.85 -14.41
N GLU A 160 -13.88 1.53 -15.22
CA GLU A 160 -14.14 2.89 -15.72
C GLU A 160 -15.47 2.96 -16.50
N VAL A 161 -15.65 2.09 -17.50
CA VAL A 161 -16.90 2.05 -18.30
C VAL A 161 -18.11 1.72 -17.43
N LYS A 162 -17.94 0.88 -16.41
CA LYS A 162 -19.01 0.54 -15.46
C LYS A 162 -19.38 1.74 -14.57
N GLU A 163 -18.41 2.52 -14.13
CA GLU A 163 -18.65 3.76 -13.39
C GLU A 163 -19.31 4.83 -14.27
N GLU A 164 -18.86 4.99 -15.51
CA GLU A 164 -19.51 5.87 -16.50
C GLU A 164 -20.95 5.46 -16.78
N LEU A 165 -21.22 4.16 -16.91
CA LEU A 165 -22.58 3.65 -17.07
C LEU A 165 -23.43 3.94 -15.83
N ALA A 166 -22.91 3.70 -14.63
CA ALA A 166 -23.63 3.96 -13.38
C ALA A 166 -23.93 5.46 -13.18
N THR A 167 -22.99 6.34 -13.52
CA THR A 167 -23.20 7.79 -13.46
C THR A 167 -24.22 8.26 -14.50
N SER A 168 -24.13 7.76 -15.74
CA SER A 168 -25.12 8.02 -16.79
C SER A 168 -26.52 7.53 -16.41
N GLN A 169 -26.63 6.34 -15.79
CA GLN A 169 -27.90 5.82 -15.27
C GLN A 169 -28.49 6.74 -14.19
N ARG A 170 -27.68 7.17 -13.20
CA ARG A 170 -28.15 8.12 -12.17
C ARG A 170 -28.58 9.46 -12.76
N GLN A 171 -27.85 9.97 -13.76
CA GLN A 171 -28.23 11.21 -14.45
C GLN A 171 -29.55 11.06 -15.22
N ASN A 172 -29.73 9.94 -15.93
CA ASN A 172 -30.97 9.65 -16.65
C ASN A 172 -32.15 9.44 -15.70
N GLU A 173 -31.94 8.76 -14.59
CA GLU A 173 -32.95 8.59 -13.53
C GLU A 173 -33.33 9.93 -12.91
N HIS A 174 -32.36 10.80 -12.63
CA HIS A 174 -32.65 12.15 -12.14
C HIS A 174 -33.46 12.96 -13.17
N ARG A 175 -33.05 12.95 -14.44
CA ARG A 175 -33.80 13.62 -15.54
C ARG A 175 -35.20 13.06 -15.69
N PHE A 176 -35.36 11.75 -15.60
CA PHE A 176 -36.66 11.09 -15.66
C PHE A 176 -37.55 11.50 -14.50
N ASN A 177 -37.03 11.50 -13.26
CA ASN A 177 -37.77 11.93 -12.08
C ASN A 177 -38.15 13.41 -12.17
N THR A 178 -37.25 14.29 -12.64
CA THR A 178 -37.56 15.71 -12.87
C THR A 178 -38.69 15.85 -13.90
N LEU A 179 -38.58 15.21 -15.07
CA LEU A 179 -39.63 15.22 -16.10
C LEU A 179 -40.95 14.66 -15.58
N GLN A 180 -40.91 13.61 -14.76
CA GLN A 180 -42.10 13.03 -14.15
C GLN A 180 -42.78 14.01 -13.19
N THR A 181 -42.01 14.73 -12.37
CA THR A 181 -42.55 15.76 -11.48
C THR A 181 -43.11 16.96 -12.25
N GLU A 182 -42.46 17.38 -13.34
CA GLU A 182 -42.97 18.44 -14.22
C GLU A 182 -44.26 18.01 -14.92
N HIS A 183 -44.30 16.78 -15.43
CA HIS A 183 -45.49 16.21 -16.04
C HIS A 183 -46.65 16.11 -15.04
N GLN A 184 -46.37 15.70 -13.80
CA GLN A 184 -47.39 15.65 -12.75
C GLN A 184 -47.92 17.05 -12.42
N LYS A 185 -47.03 18.04 -12.24
CA LYS A 185 -47.45 19.44 -12.01
C LYS A 185 -48.28 20.00 -13.17
N LEU A 186 -47.88 19.70 -14.42
CA LEU A 186 -48.63 20.14 -15.59
C LEU A 186 -50.00 19.48 -15.64
N LYS A 187 -50.09 18.20 -15.32
CA LYS A 187 -51.36 17.47 -15.21
C LYS A 187 -52.25 18.06 -14.13
N ASP A 188 -51.71 18.31 -12.93
CA ASP A 188 -52.45 18.94 -11.83
C ASP A 188 -52.96 20.33 -12.22
N SER A 189 -52.13 21.14 -12.91
CA SER A 189 -52.55 22.46 -13.40
C SER A 189 -53.62 22.38 -14.49
N MET A 190 -53.58 21.34 -15.34
CA MET A 190 -54.60 21.10 -16.36
C MET A 190 -55.92 20.69 -15.71
N GLU A 191 -55.87 19.83 -14.69
CA GLU A 191 -57.04 19.44 -13.90
C GLU A 191 -57.65 20.65 -13.16
N GLU A 192 -56.83 21.52 -12.57
CA GLU A 192 -57.26 22.77 -11.92
C GLU A 192 -57.91 23.73 -12.93
N ILE A 193 -57.32 23.91 -14.11
CA ILE A 193 -57.93 24.75 -15.17
C ILE A 193 -59.25 24.14 -15.65
N GLN A 194 -59.35 22.81 -15.74
CA GLN A 194 -60.59 22.13 -16.11
C GLN A 194 -61.69 22.30 -15.06
N THR A 195 -61.36 22.18 -13.77
CA THR A 195 -62.34 22.40 -12.69
C THR A 195 -62.78 23.85 -12.62
N ASP A 196 -61.87 24.80 -12.78
CA ASP A 196 -62.16 26.24 -12.87
C ASP A 196 -63.04 26.56 -14.07
N LEU A 197 -62.74 25.97 -15.24
CA LEU A 197 -63.56 26.15 -16.43
C LEU A 197 -64.96 25.59 -16.20
N GLN A 198 -65.09 24.40 -15.62
CA GLN A 198 -66.38 23.81 -15.28
C GLN A 198 -67.16 24.68 -14.28
N ALA A 199 -66.49 25.22 -13.27
CA ALA A 199 -67.08 26.14 -12.31
C ALA A 199 -67.58 27.42 -12.99
N LYS A 200 -66.80 28.01 -13.90
CA LYS A 200 -67.19 29.18 -14.69
C LYS A 200 -68.34 28.88 -15.64
N VAL A 201 -68.35 27.72 -16.29
CA VAL A 201 -69.47 27.28 -17.15
C VAL A 201 -70.75 27.13 -16.32
N ASN A 202 -70.66 26.51 -15.15
CA ASN A 202 -71.81 26.39 -14.24
C ASN A 202 -72.28 27.76 -13.74
N ALA A 203 -71.37 28.66 -13.38
CA ALA A 203 -71.68 30.04 -12.99
C ALA A 203 -72.34 30.81 -14.15
N LEU A 204 -71.86 30.68 -15.38
CA LEU A 204 -72.46 31.29 -16.56
C LEU A 204 -73.85 30.72 -16.85
N GLN A 205 -74.05 29.40 -16.75
CA GLN A 205 -75.36 28.79 -16.92
C GLN A 205 -76.36 29.27 -15.85
N THR A 206 -75.92 29.37 -14.59
CA THR A 206 -76.79 29.91 -13.53
C THR A 206 -77.08 31.40 -13.71
N ALA A 207 -76.10 32.19 -14.16
CA ALA A 207 -76.29 33.60 -14.49
C ALA A 207 -77.24 33.77 -15.69
N GLN A 208 -77.11 32.96 -16.74
CA GLN A 208 -78.02 32.94 -17.88
C GLN A 208 -79.44 32.55 -17.47
N LYS A 209 -79.61 31.55 -16.60
CA LYS A 209 -80.94 31.20 -16.06
C LYS A 209 -81.55 32.35 -15.26
N LYS A 210 -80.75 33.00 -14.40
CA LYS A 210 -81.19 34.19 -13.65
C LYS A 210 -81.50 35.37 -14.57
N LEU A 211 -80.69 35.56 -15.62
CA LEU A 211 -80.92 36.60 -16.61
C LEU A 211 -82.23 36.35 -17.36
N ALA A 212 -82.47 35.13 -17.85
CA ALA A 212 -83.73 34.77 -18.49
C ALA A 212 -84.93 34.97 -17.55
N GLN A 213 -84.82 34.58 -16.28
CA GLN A 213 -85.86 34.87 -15.27
C GLN A 213 -86.07 36.37 -15.09
N LYS A 214 -84.99 37.16 -15.06
CA LYS A 214 -85.06 38.62 -14.94
C LYS A 214 -85.59 39.29 -16.21
N GLU A 215 -85.29 38.77 -17.40
CA GLU A 215 -85.84 39.23 -18.66
C GLU A 215 -87.34 38.91 -18.75
N ASP A 216 -87.78 37.75 -18.26
CA ASP A 216 -89.21 37.42 -18.13
C ASP A 216 -89.91 38.35 -17.14
N GLU A 217 -89.30 38.60 -15.97
CA GLU A 217 -89.81 39.56 -14.98
C GLU A 217 -89.82 40.99 -15.55
N VAL A 218 -88.76 41.41 -16.24
CA VAL A 218 -88.68 42.71 -16.91
C VAL A 218 -89.72 42.78 -18.01
N GLY A 219 -89.96 41.75 -18.81
CA GLY A 219 -91.02 41.72 -19.82
C GLY A 219 -92.42 41.84 -19.20
N GLN A 220 -92.65 41.23 -18.03
CA GLN A 220 -93.88 41.43 -17.25
C GLN A 220 -94.00 42.86 -16.73
N MET A 221 -92.92 43.39 -16.14
CA MET A 221 -92.85 44.75 -15.62
C MET A 221 -92.89 45.79 -16.73
N GLU A 222 -92.39 45.51 -17.94
CA GLU A 222 -92.45 46.35 -19.12
C GLU A 222 -93.84 46.31 -19.75
N ALA A 223 -94.53 45.17 -19.73
CA ALA A 223 -95.95 45.11 -20.05
C ALA A 223 -96.78 45.92 -19.04
N GLU A 224 -96.41 45.89 -17.76
CA GLU A 224 -97.02 46.68 -16.69
C GLU A 224 -96.62 48.16 -16.75
N ILE A 225 -95.39 48.48 -17.17
CA ILE A 225 -94.89 49.83 -17.44
C ILE A 225 -95.48 50.35 -18.74
N LEU A 226 -95.75 49.54 -19.77
CA LEU A 226 -96.50 49.96 -20.95
C LEU A 226 -97.96 50.26 -20.57
N ARG A 227 -98.53 49.48 -19.63
CA ARG A 227 -99.84 49.75 -19.02
C ARG A 227 -99.82 51.02 -18.16
N LEU A 228 -98.75 51.27 -17.41
CA LEU A 228 -98.57 52.42 -16.52
C LEU A 228 -98.06 53.67 -17.25
N LYS A 229 -97.30 53.55 -18.35
CA LYS A 229 -96.89 54.62 -19.27
C LYS A 229 -98.03 55.05 -20.19
N ALA A 230 -98.96 54.14 -20.49
CA ALA A 230 -100.26 54.52 -21.01
C ALA A 230 -101.08 55.36 -19.99
N ILE A 231 -100.67 55.41 -18.72
CA ILE A 231 -101.38 56.11 -17.63
C ILE A 231 -100.55 57.27 -17.00
N THR A 232 -99.22 57.30 -17.12
CA THR A 232 -98.36 58.29 -16.45
C THR A 232 -97.03 58.52 -17.20
N GLY A 233 -96.69 59.80 -17.41
CA GLY A 233 -95.65 60.25 -18.33
C GLY A 233 -94.19 60.19 -17.86
N ASP A 234 -93.31 60.12 -18.86
CA ASP A 234 -91.85 59.94 -18.98
C ASP A 234 -90.85 60.72 -18.07
N ALA A 235 -91.22 61.18 -16.87
CA ALA A 235 -90.26 61.90 -16.01
C ALA A 235 -89.38 60.97 -15.14
N GLU A 236 -89.94 59.88 -14.60
CA GLU A 236 -89.23 59.00 -13.65
C GLU A 236 -88.19 58.09 -14.32
N THR A 237 -88.39 57.71 -15.59
CA THR A 237 -87.44 56.86 -16.32
C THR A 237 -86.10 57.56 -16.59
N LEU A 238 -86.10 58.89 -16.72
CA LEU A 238 -84.86 59.66 -16.91
C LEU A 238 -84.02 59.76 -15.64
N GLU A 239 -84.64 59.78 -14.45
CA GLU A 239 -83.92 59.76 -13.17
C GLU A 239 -83.27 58.40 -12.89
N VAL A 240 -83.96 57.29 -13.21
CA VAL A 240 -83.42 55.93 -13.05
C VAL A 240 -82.19 55.72 -13.92
N ILE A 241 -82.24 56.12 -15.20
CA ILE A 241 -81.11 56.02 -16.13
C ILE A 241 -79.91 56.85 -15.63
N LYS A 242 -80.17 58.04 -15.07
CA LYS A 242 -79.12 58.91 -14.52
C LYS A 242 -78.45 58.28 -13.29
N ARG A 243 -79.23 57.60 -12.46
CA ARG A 243 -78.75 56.86 -11.28
C ARG A 243 -77.90 55.66 -11.68
N GLU A 244 -78.35 54.86 -12.65
CA GLU A 244 -77.61 53.69 -13.14
C GLU A 244 -76.31 54.07 -13.86
N LEU A 245 -76.29 55.16 -14.64
CA LEU A 245 -75.07 55.73 -15.19
C LEU A 245 -74.09 56.16 -14.10
N SER A 246 -74.59 56.78 -13.02
CA SER A 246 -73.73 57.17 -11.89
C SER A 246 -73.15 55.96 -11.14
N ASP A 247 -73.93 54.89 -10.98
CA ASP A 247 -73.47 53.64 -10.35
C ASP A 247 -72.44 52.90 -11.23
N GLN A 248 -72.62 52.89 -12.55
CA GLN A 248 -71.63 52.34 -13.49
C GLN A 248 -70.33 53.14 -13.49
N VAL A 249 -70.40 54.47 -13.47
CA VAL A 249 -69.21 55.33 -13.35
C VAL A 249 -68.49 55.10 -12.02
N ALA A 250 -69.23 54.91 -10.92
CA ALA A 250 -68.64 54.56 -9.63
C ALA A 250 -67.98 53.18 -9.63
N HIS A 251 -68.57 52.19 -10.31
CA HIS A 251 -67.99 50.86 -10.47
C HIS A 251 -66.72 50.87 -11.33
N ILE A 252 -66.71 51.61 -12.45
CA ILE A 252 -65.52 51.79 -13.29
C ILE A 252 -64.40 52.43 -12.48
N LYS A 253 -64.68 53.48 -11.70
CA LYS A 253 -63.69 54.09 -10.80
C LYS A 253 -63.14 53.09 -9.77
N LYS A 254 -63.98 52.22 -9.20
CA LYS A 254 -63.52 51.16 -8.28
C LYS A 254 -62.63 50.12 -8.99
N LEU A 255 -62.95 49.75 -10.22
CA LEU A 255 -62.11 48.84 -11.01
C LEU A 255 -60.78 49.51 -11.40
N GLU A 256 -60.78 50.79 -11.74
CA GLU A 256 -59.57 51.56 -12.02
C GLU A 256 -58.67 51.68 -10.78
N THR A 257 -59.25 51.90 -9.59
CA THR A 257 -58.48 51.91 -8.34
C THR A 257 -57.89 50.54 -8.03
N LEU A 258 -58.69 49.46 -8.15
CA LEU A 258 -58.20 48.09 -7.95
C LEU A 258 -57.09 47.73 -8.93
N THR A 259 -57.24 48.12 -10.20
CA THR A 259 -56.23 47.88 -11.25
C THR A 259 -54.95 48.67 -10.98
N ARG A 260 -55.06 49.88 -10.40
CA ARG A 260 -53.90 50.66 -9.93
C ARG A 260 -53.21 50.00 -8.75
N GLU A 261 -53.96 49.54 -7.76
CA GLU A 261 -53.45 48.85 -6.57
C GLU A 261 -52.72 47.56 -6.97
N GLN A 262 -53.34 46.72 -7.79
CA GLN A 262 -52.72 45.49 -8.31
C GLN A 262 -51.44 45.78 -9.12
N ASN A 263 -51.43 46.85 -9.92
CA ASN A 263 -50.20 47.25 -10.62
C ASN A 263 -49.10 47.75 -9.68
N ALA A 264 -49.45 48.40 -8.57
CA ALA A 264 -48.51 48.81 -7.54
C ALA A 264 -47.92 47.58 -6.82
N GLU A 265 -48.76 46.61 -6.46
CA GLU A 265 -48.34 45.33 -5.88
C GLU A 265 -47.44 44.55 -6.84
N LEU A 266 -47.80 44.43 -8.14
CA LEU A 266 -46.94 43.79 -9.15
C LEU A 266 -45.60 44.49 -9.30
N LYS A 267 -45.55 45.83 -9.24
CA LYS A 267 -44.28 46.57 -9.22
C LYS A 267 -43.48 46.26 -7.96
N GLN A 268 -44.13 46.12 -6.80
CA GLN A 268 -43.46 45.75 -5.55
C GLN A 268 -42.92 44.32 -5.60
N TYR A 269 -43.70 43.36 -6.08
CA TYR A 269 -43.25 41.97 -6.27
C TYR A 269 -42.09 41.87 -7.26
N ARG A 270 -42.11 42.63 -8.37
CA ARG A 270 -40.96 42.68 -9.30
C ARG A 270 -39.70 43.23 -8.63
N LYS A 271 -39.81 44.24 -7.75
CA LYS A 271 -38.67 44.75 -6.98
C LYS A 271 -38.16 43.71 -5.98
N GLN A 272 -39.07 43.04 -5.28
CA GLN A 272 -38.71 41.96 -4.35
C GLN A 272 -38.05 40.79 -5.07
N HIS A 273 -38.56 40.38 -6.23
CA HIS A 273 -37.97 39.31 -7.03
C HIS A 273 -36.54 39.63 -7.45
N LYS A 274 -36.27 40.85 -7.94
CA LYS A 274 -34.90 41.30 -8.22
C LYS A 274 -34.00 41.27 -6.99
N SER A 275 -34.51 41.65 -5.81
CA SER A 275 -33.73 41.55 -4.58
C SER A 275 -33.44 40.10 -4.17
N ILE A 276 -34.39 39.19 -4.41
CA ILE A 276 -34.22 37.75 -4.16
C ILE A 276 -33.19 37.17 -5.13
N GLU A 277 -33.22 37.53 -6.41
CA GLU A 277 -32.23 37.11 -7.41
C GLU A 277 -30.81 37.51 -6.99
N VAL A 278 -30.62 38.77 -6.55
CA VAL A 278 -29.31 39.23 -6.05
C VAL A 278 -28.87 38.41 -4.82
N VAL A 279 -29.77 38.14 -3.89
CA VAL A 279 -29.47 37.30 -2.71
C VAL A 279 -29.16 35.84 -3.12
N GLU A 280 -29.82 35.30 -4.13
CA GLU A 280 -29.53 33.96 -4.66
C GLU A 280 -28.17 33.90 -5.36
N GLU A 281 -27.78 34.94 -6.10
CA GLU A 281 -26.45 35.06 -6.70
C GLU A 281 -25.37 35.20 -5.62
N GLU A 282 -25.59 36.03 -4.61
CA GLU A 282 -24.69 36.15 -3.46
C GLU A 282 -24.57 34.81 -2.71
N LYS A 283 -25.68 34.09 -2.52
CA LYS A 283 -25.68 32.75 -1.93
C LYS A 283 -24.88 31.77 -2.78
N ARG A 284 -25.06 31.74 -4.10
CA ARG A 284 -24.28 30.88 -5.01
C ARG A 284 -22.78 31.23 -4.95
N SER A 285 -22.45 32.53 -4.91
CA SER A 285 -21.07 33.01 -4.77
C SER A 285 -20.44 32.58 -3.43
N LEU A 286 -21.17 32.72 -2.31
CA LEU A 286 -20.72 32.27 -1.00
C LEU A 286 -20.59 30.74 -0.93
N GLN A 287 -21.51 29.99 -1.51
CA GLN A 287 -21.42 28.53 -1.60
C GLN A 287 -20.19 28.08 -2.42
N ASN A 288 -19.88 28.77 -3.52
CA ASN A 288 -18.67 28.48 -4.29
C ASN A 288 -17.41 28.80 -3.49
N LYS A 289 -17.38 29.94 -2.77
CA LYS A 289 -16.26 30.28 -1.88
C LYS A 289 -16.07 29.27 -0.76
N LEU A 290 -17.17 28.76 -0.18
CA LEU A 290 -17.11 27.72 0.84
C LEU A 290 -16.51 26.43 0.27
N ARG A 291 -16.96 25.97 -0.90
CA ARG A 291 -16.37 24.81 -1.57
C ARG A 291 -14.88 24.99 -1.85
N MET A 292 -14.47 26.18 -2.30
CA MET A 292 -13.05 26.48 -2.50
C MET A 292 -12.26 26.47 -1.17
N MET A 293 -12.87 26.93 -0.08
CA MET A 293 -12.28 26.86 1.26
C MET A 293 -12.11 25.40 1.70
N ASP A 294 -13.14 24.57 1.54
CA ASP A 294 -13.10 23.13 1.86
C ASP A 294 -11.99 22.42 1.05
N ASP A 295 -11.81 22.76 -0.23
CA ASP A 295 -10.73 22.24 -1.06
C ASP A 295 -9.34 22.66 -0.57
N VAL A 296 -9.19 23.93 -0.13
CA VAL A 296 -7.93 24.42 0.46
C VAL A 296 -7.65 23.75 1.80
N GLU A 297 -8.67 23.54 2.64
CA GLU A 297 -8.52 22.82 3.91
C GLU A 297 -8.09 21.37 3.68
N ARG A 298 -8.66 20.70 2.67
CA ARG A 298 -8.22 19.35 2.26
C ARG A 298 -6.77 19.36 1.78
N GLN A 299 -6.39 20.28 0.90
CA GLN A 299 -5.01 20.42 0.42
C GLN A 299 -4.04 20.73 1.57
N LEU A 300 -4.45 21.56 2.53
CA LEU A 300 -3.67 21.86 3.73
C LEU A 300 -3.50 20.61 4.59
N GLY A 301 -4.56 19.83 4.80
CA GLY A 301 -4.51 18.57 5.53
C GLY A 301 -3.57 17.55 4.86
N GLU A 302 -3.66 17.39 3.54
CA GLU A 302 -2.73 16.54 2.78
C GLU A 302 -1.28 17.04 2.88
N ALA A 303 -1.05 18.35 2.79
CA ALA A 303 0.29 18.93 2.91
C ALA A 303 0.87 18.80 4.32
N GLN A 304 0.04 18.91 5.35
CA GLN A 304 0.43 18.66 6.74
C GLN A 304 0.78 17.19 6.96
N LEU A 305 -0.02 16.26 6.43
CA LEU A 305 0.28 14.83 6.50
C LEU A 305 1.60 14.51 5.78
N ARG A 306 1.81 15.05 4.57
CA ARG A 306 3.09 14.89 3.84
C ARG A 306 4.26 15.44 4.64
N ASN A 307 4.12 16.60 5.28
CA ASN A 307 5.17 17.14 6.16
C ASN A 307 5.43 16.24 7.36
N GLN A 308 4.40 15.72 8.01
CA GLN A 308 4.56 14.79 9.14
C GLN A 308 5.30 13.53 8.72
N VAL A 309 4.93 12.93 7.58
CA VAL A 309 5.63 11.75 7.04
C VAL A 309 7.10 12.07 6.74
N LEU A 310 7.38 13.18 6.05
CA LEU A 310 8.76 13.59 5.76
C LEU A 310 9.56 13.91 7.03
N GLU A 311 8.92 14.49 8.05
CA GLU A 311 9.53 14.71 9.35
C GLU A 311 9.81 13.38 10.05
N GLU A 312 8.86 12.46 10.11
CA GLU A 312 9.04 11.11 10.68
C GLU A 312 10.17 10.35 9.97
N GLU A 313 10.20 10.39 8.64
CA GLU A 313 11.31 9.86 7.84
C GLU A 313 12.62 10.51 8.25
N ARG A 314 12.70 11.84 8.27
CA ARG A 314 13.91 12.56 8.70
C ARG A 314 14.34 12.16 10.11
N HIS A 315 13.40 12.02 11.04
CA HIS A 315 13.67 11.60 12.42
C HIS A 315 14.15 10.14 12.50
N SER A 316 13.57 9.25 11.68
CA SER A 316 14.02 7.85 11.58
C SER A 316 15.45 7.78 11.04
N TRP A 317 15.78 8.61 10.04
CA TRP A 317 17.11 8.71 9.46
C TRP A 317 18.13 9.29 10.43
N THR A 318 17.78 10.38 11.12
CA THR A 318 18.67 10.95 12.15
C THR A 318 18.89 9.94 13.29
N SER A 319 17.86 9.23 13.72
CA SER A 319 18.01 8.17 14.73
C SER A 319 18.87 7.00 14.23
N TYR A 320 18.75 6.60 12.97
CA TYR A 320 19.57 5.55 12.37
C TYR A 320 21.05 5.98 12.33
N LEU A 321 21.33 7.19 11.83
CA LEU A 321 22.69 7.74 11.75
C LEU A 321 23.31 7.96 13.14
N GLU A 322 22.53 8.45 14.12
CA GLU A 322 22.98 8.58 15.52
C GLU A 322 23.31 7.21 16.14
N ALA A 323 22.45 6.20 15.93
CA ALA A 323 22.68 4.85 16.43
C ALA A 323 23.90 4.19 15.76
N GLU A 324 24.08 4.36 14.45
CA GLU A 324 25.21 3.78 13.72
C GLU A 324 26.54 4.44 14.10
N ALA A 325 26.54 5.77 14.32
CA ALA A 325 27.68 6.51 14.84
C ALA A 325 28.09 6.06 16.27
N GLU A 326 27.13 5.75 17.15
CA GLU A 326 27.41 5.23 18.49
C GLU A 326 27.92 3.77 18.48
N THR A 327 27.50 2.96 17.50
CA THR A 327 27.78 1.50 17.51
C THR A 327 29.07 1.14 16.78
N HIS A 328 29.44 1.86 15.72
CA HIS A 328 30.56 1.50 14.85
C HIS A 328 31.63 2.59 14.69
N GLY A 329 31.43 3.81 15.19
CA GLY A 329 32.41 4.91 15.11
C GLY A 329 32.65 5.46 13.70
N GLU A 330 32.34 4.67 12.65
CA GLU A 330 32.29 5.05 11.24
C GLU A 330 30.86 4.86 10.73
N ILE A 331 30.34 5.88 10.02
CA ILE A 331 29.04 5.82 9.35
C ILE A 331 29.20 4.88 8.15
N MET A 332 28.61 3.69 8.21
CA MET A 332 28.76 2.67 7.15
C MET A 332 28.11 3.09 5.82
N PHE A 333 27.14 4.02 5.86
CA PHE A 333 26.44 4.54 4.68
C PHE A 333 26.32 6.07 4.72
N GLU A 334 27.07 6.76 3.88
CA GLU A 334 27.09 8.23 3.82
C GLU A 334 25.83 8.82 3.16
N THR A 335 25.12 8.05 2.32
CA THR A 335 23.90 8.51 1.64
C THR A 335 22.74 7.50 1.73
N PRO A 336 21.47 7.98 1.78
CA PRO A 336 20.30 7.09 1.71
C PRO A 336 20.23 6.25 0.43
N GLN A 337 20.87 6.71 -0.66
CA GLN A 337 20.99 5.93 -1.89
C GLN A 337 21.91 4.72 -1.72
N ASP A 338 22.99 4.84 -0.92
CA ASP A 338 23.92 3.73 -0.70
C ASP A 338 23.32 2.65 0.19
N LEU A 339 22.57 3.04 1.23
CA LEU A 339 21.79 2.08 2.01
C LEU A 339 20.69 1.42 1.17
N ALA A 340 19.97 2.18 0.33
CA ALA A 340 18.96 1.60 -0.57
C ALA A 340 19.59 0.62 -1.58
N ARG A 341 20.77 0.92 -2.11
CA ARG A 341 21.53 0.01 -2.98
C ARG A 341 21.96 -1.25 -2.24
N ALA A 342 22.49 -1.12 -1.04
CA ALA A 342 22.88 -2.26 -0.20
C ALA A 342 21.68 -3.12 0.18
N PHE A 343 20.54 -2.51 0.53
CA PHE A 343 19.29 -3.20 0.82
C PHE A 343 18.74 -3.94 -0.41
N ILE A 344 18.82 -3.31 -1.60
CA ILE A 344 18.42 -3.96 -2.86
C ILE A 344 19.35 -5.13 -3.16
N GLN A 345 20.66 -4.98 -2.97
CA GLN A 345 21.64 -6.07 -3.13
C GLN A 345 21.34 -7.23 -2.17
N GLU A 346 21.15 -6.97 -0.87
CA GLU A 346 20.75 -7.97 0.12
C GLU A 346 19.42 -8.64 -0.23
N ARG A 347 18.45 -7.89 -0.75
CA ARG A 347 17.18 -8.45 -1.19
C ARG A 347 17.36 -9.37 -2.40
N ILE A 348 18.21 -8.99 -3.36
CA ILE A 348 18.56 -9.82 -4.53
C ILE A 348 19.27 -11.10 -4.07
N GLU A 349 20.29 -10.96 -3.21
CA GLU A 349 21.03 -12.09 -2.65
C GLU A 349 20.12 -13.03 -1.86
N ARG A 350 19.20 -12.49 -1.05
CA ARG A 350 18.19 -13.29 -0.34
C ARG A 350 17.25 -14.02 -1.29
N THR A 351 16.82 -13.37 -2.38
CA THR A 351 16.00 -14.05 -3.39
C THR A 351 16.78 -15.12 -4.13
N ASP A 352 18.06 -14.90 -4.42
CA ASP A 352 18.93 -15.89 -5.06
C ASP A 352 19.18 -17.08 -4.14
N LEU A 353 19.40 -16.86 -2.84
CA LEU A 353 19.50 -17.91 -1.84
C LEU A 353 18.20 -18.69 -1.69
N LEU A 354 17.04 -18.02 -1.73
CA LEU A 354 15.73 -18.67 -1.72
C LEU A 354 15.49 -19.51 -2.99
N ASN A 355 15.91 -19.01 -4.15
CA ASN A 355 15.84 -19.75 -5.41
C ASN A 355 16.71 -21.01 -5.36
N ARG A 356 17.97 -20.88 -4.89
CA ARG A 356 18.86 -22.04 -4.67
C ARG A 356 18.29 -23.04 -3.67
N LEU A 357 17.67 -22.56 -2.60
CA LEU A 357 17.00 -23.43 -1.63
C LEU A 357 15.75 -24.10 -2.22
N GLY A 358 15.06 -23.42 -3.13
CA GLY A 358 13.97 -23.96 -3.95
C GLY A 358 14.43 -25.02 -4.95
N GLU A 359 15.66 -24.95 -5.45
CA GLU A 359 16.29 -25.97 -6.32
C GLU A 359 16.79 -27.18 -5.52
N ILE A 360 17.36 -26.99 -4.33
CA ILE A 360 17.88 -28.08 -3.49
C ILE A 360 16.75 -28.92 -2.88
N LYS A 361 15.60 -28.32 -2.55
CA LYS A 361 14.44 -29.04 -2.00
C LYS A 361 13.91 -30.20 -2.88
N PRO A 362 13.65 -30.02 -4.18
CA PRO A 362 13.22 -31.12 -5.04
C PRO A 362 14.32 -32.17 -5.19
N GLU A 363 15.60 -31.79 -5.29
CA GLU A 363 16.71 -32.74 -5.29
C GLU A 363 16.72 -33.59 -4.02
N LEU A 364 16.52 -32.97 -2.85
CA LEU A 364 16.40 -33.67 -1.57
C LEU A 364 15.19 -34.61 -1.57
N SER A 365 14.03 -34.19 -2.07
CA SER A 365 12.84 -35.05 -2.15
C SER A 365 13.03 -36.26 -3.07
N VAL A 366 13.77 -36.09 -4.17
CA VAL A 366 14.15 -37.21 -5.06
C VAL A 366 15.10 -38.14 -4.33
N LYS A 367 16.08 -37.61 -3.58
CA LYS A 367 16.97 -38.42 -2.75
C LYS A 367 16.22 -39.17 -1.66
N GLU A 368 15.28 -38.53 -0.98
CA GLU A 368 14.41 -39.16 0.02
C GLU A 368 13.57 -40.27 -0.61
N ALA A 369 12.93 -40.04 -1.76
CA ALA A 369 12.20 -41.08 -2.49
C ALA A 369 13.11 -42.25 -2.92
N THR A 370 14.36 -41.98 -3.31
CA THR A 370 15.32 -43.06 -3.60
C THR A 370 15.74 -43.82 -2.34
N ILE A 371 15.85 -43.14 -1.19
CA ILE A 371 16.15 -43.78 0.09
C ILE A 371 14.96 -44.66 0.50
N GLU A 372 13.73 -44.16 0.41
CA GLU A 372 12.52 -44.93 0.68
C GLU A 372 12.43 -46.17 -0.22
N ALA A 373 12.69 -46.03 -1.53
CA ALA A 373 12.72 -47.17 -2.44
C ALA A 373 13.80 -48.20 -2.06
N LEU A 374 15.00 -47.75 -1.70
CA LEU A 374 16.09 -48.62 -1.23
C LEU A 374 15.76 -49.26 0.13
N GLU A 375 15.04 -48.57 1.01
CA GLU A 375 14.57 -49.10 2.28
C GLU A 375 13.47 -50.15 2.09
N GLU A 376 12.54 -49.93 1.16
CA GLU A 376 11.55 -50.92 0.76
C GLU A 376 12.23 -52.15 0.16
N ASP A 377 13.21 -51.99 -0.72
CA ASP A 377 13.95 -53.11 -1.31
C ASP A 377 14.78 -53.84 -0.26
N LYS A 378 15.38 -53.12 0.70
CA LYS A 378 16.02 -53.72 1.87
C LYS A 378 15.02 -54.51 2.72
N ALA A 379 13.81 -53.99 2.92
CA ALA A 379 12.75 -54.67 3.66
C ALA A 379 12.26 -55.92 2.93
N LYS A 380 12.10 -55.87 1.59
CA LYS A 380 11.78 -57.02 0.74
C LYS A 380 12.87 -58.08 0.82
N LEU A 381 14.15 -57.69 0.69
CA LEU A 381 15.29 -58.61 0.83
C LEU A 381 15.38 -59.18 2.26
N GLN A 382 15.08 -58.40 3.29
CA GLN A 382 15.01 -58.90 4.67
C GLN A 382 13.86 -59.88 4.87
N ALA A 383 12.70 -59.62 4.27
CA ALA A 383 11.56 -60.53 4.26
C ALA A 383 11.89 -61.83 3.50
N GLU A 384 12.58 -61.74 2.37
CA GLU A 384 13.06 -62.89 1.61
C GLU A 384 14.11 -63.68 2.39
N ILE A 385 15.06 -63.02 3.07
CA ILE A 385 16.01 -63.67 3.99
C ILE A 385 15.27 -64.32 5.16
N GLN A 386 14.24 -63.69 5.73
CA GLN A 386 13.42 -64.29 6.78
C GLN A 386 12.64 -65.49 6.23
N GLN A 387 12.10 -65.41 5.02
CA GLN A 387 11.39 -66.49 4.34
C GLN A 387 12.33 -67.64 3.98
N LEU A 388 13.59 -67.36 3.65
CA LEU A 388 14.65 -68.36 3.47
C LEU A 388 15.13 -68.92 4.80
N LYS A 389 15.09 -68.17 5.90
CA LYS A 389 15.35 -68.66 7.26
C LYS A 389 14.21 -69.50 7.83
N THR A 390 12.96 -69.23 7.44
CA THR A 390 11.78 -69.99 7.87
C THR A 390 11.48 -71.16 6.93
N GLY A 391 11.73 -71.01 5.63
CA GLY A 391 11.64 -72.05 4.60
C GLY A 391 12.87 -72.97 4.55
N GLY A 392 14.04 -72.47 4.95
CA GLY A 392 15.20 -73.28 5.31
C GLY A 392 15.00 -73.88 6.70
N GLY A 393 14.19 -74.95 6.77
CA GLY A 393 13.91 -75.65 8.01
C GLY A 393 15.18 -76.11 8.73
N SER A 394 15.50 -75.46 9.86
CA SER A 394 16.24 -75.97 11.03
C SER A 394 16.88 -74.79 11.79
N GLY A 395 16.28 -74.34 12.89
CA GLY A 395 16.92 -73.30 13.71
C GLY A 395 16.14 -72.81 14.91
N VAL A 396 15.91 -73.67 15.90
CA VAL A 396 15.36 -73.38 17.25
C VAL A 396 16.22 -72.36 18.07
N ALA A 397 17.30 -71.83 17.50
CA ALA A 397 18.32 -71.11 18.25
C ALA A 397 17.99 -69.64 18.61
N SER A 398 17.17 -68.90 17.84
CA SER A 398 17.06 -67.44 18.05
C SER A 398 16.09 -67.01 19.16
N GLY A 399 15.08 -67.83 19.50
CA GLY A 399 14.05 -67.46 20.48
C GLY A 399 14.38 -67.84 21.93
N ALA A 400 15.30 -68.79 22.12
CA ALA A 400 15.71 -69.27 23.44
C ALA A 400 16.67 -68.28 24.13
N ASP A 401 17.61 -67.69 23.38
CA ASP A 401 18.63 -66.78 23.93
C ASP A 401 18.06 -65.48 24.50
N ALA A 402 17.04 -64.90 23.85
CA ALA A 402 16.41 -63.67 24.33
C ALA A 402 15.66 -63.88 25.67
N LYS A 403 15.02 -65.05 25.86
CA LYS A 403 14.31 -65.39 27.10
C LYS A 403 15.26 -65.74 28.25
N VAL A 404 16.41 -66.36 27.95
CA VAL A 404 17.43 -66.65 28.96
C VAL A 404 18.09 -65.37 29.46
N ARG A 405 18.41 -64.42 28.57
CA ARG A 405 18.99 -63.11 28.97
C ARG A 405 18.04 -62.28 29.83
N ALA A 406 16.75 -62.22 29.48
CA ALA A 406 15.76 -61.49 30.26
C ALA A 406 15.55 -62.09 31.67
N ARG A 407 15.66 -63.42 31.82
CA ARG A 407 15.59 -64.08 33.14
C ARG A 407 16.84 -63.80 33.97
N LEU A 408 18.01 -63.80 33.35
CA LEU A 408 19.28 -63.56 34.03
C LEU A 408 19.39 -62.11 34.52
N GLU A 409 18.96 -61.13 33.73
CA GLU A 409 18.92 -59.72 34.13
C GLU A 409 17.92 -59.48 35.27
N ARG A 410 16.75 -60.10 35.22
CA ARG A 410 15.78 -60.02 36.33
C ARG A 410 16.34 -60.63 37.62
N GLN A 411 17.07 -61.75 37.52
CA GLN A 411 17.71 -62.37 38.68
C GLN A 411 18.82 -61.49 39.26
N LYS A 412 19.64 -60.84 38.43
CA LYS A 412 20.65 -59.87 38.89
C LYS A 412 20.01 -58.69 39.63
N THR A 413 18.96 -58.09 39.07
CA THR A 413 18.28 -56.96 39.72
C THR A 413 17.60 -57.30 41.04
N LEU A 414 17.18 -58.55 41.22
CA LEU A 414 16.62 -59.01 42.49
C LEU A 414 17.73 -59.24 43.52
N LEU A 415 18.85 -59.86 43.12
CA LEU A 415 19.99 -60.06 44.00
C LEU A 415 20.64 -58.74 44.44
N THR A 416 20.73 -57.73 43.56
CA THR A 416 21.25 -56.41 43.95
C THR A 416 20.35 -55.73 44.98
N LYS A 417 19.03 -55.81 44.79
CA LYS A 417 18.07 -55.25 45.76
C LYS A 417 18.06 -56.02 47.09
N GLU A 418 18.27 -57.32 47.06
CA GLU A 418 18.38 -58.14 48.27
C GLU A 418 19.67 -57.81 49.04
N VAL A 419 20.80 -57.61 48.36
CA VAL A 419 22.05 -57.14 48.98
C VAL A 419 21.90 -55.73 49.56
N GLU A 420 21.25 -54.82 48.84
CA GLU A 420 20.96 -53.46 49.34
C GLU A 420 20.03 -53.50 50.56
N PHE A 421 19.01 -54.35 50.54
CA PHE A 421 18.10 -54.54 51.67
C PHE A 421 18.82 -55.14 52.89
N LEU A 422 19.67 -56.15 52.70
CA LEU A 422 20.47 -56.74 53.79
C LEU A 422 21.48 -55.75 54.36
N ARG A 423 22.15 -54.94 53.52
CA ARG A 423 23.04 -53.85 53.98
C ARG A 423 22.26 -52.80 54.78
N ALA A 424 21.05 -52.43 54.34
CA ALA A 424 20.20 -51.51 55.07
C ALA A 424 19.71 -52.10 56.40
N GLN A 425 19.45 -53.41 56.46
CA GLN A 425 19.03 -54.10 57.67
C GLN A 425 20.16 -54.22 58.70
N VAL A 426 21.39 -54.52 58.28
CA VAL A 426 22.57 -54.50 59.16
C VAL A 426 22.79 -53.10 59.72
N LYS A 427 22.70 -52.07 58.85
CA LYS A 427 22.81 -50.69 59.29
C LYS A 427 21.70 -50.27 60.27
N ALA A 428 20.47 -50.73 60.05
CA ALA A 428 19.36 -50.47 60.97
C ALA A 428 19.57 -51.17 62.32
N PHE A 429 20.14 -52.38 62.34
CA PHE A 429 20.53 -53.04 63.59
C PHE A 429 21.68 -52.31 64.31
N ASP A 430 22.68 -51.83 63.58
CA ASP A 430 23.75 -50.99 64.15
C ASP A 430 23.19 -49.69 64.75
N ASP A 431 22.24 -49.05 64.07
CA ASP A 431 21.57 -47.84 64.53
C ASP A 431 20.65 -48.12 65.75
N GLU A 432 19.91 -49.24 65.77
CA GLU A 432 19.10 -49.68 66.91
C GLU A 432 19.95 -50.09 68.12
N GLU A 433 21.04 -50.83 67.94
CA GLU A 433 21.98 -51.17 69.02
C GLU A 433 22.62 -49.91 69.62
N ARG A 434 22.94 -48.93 68.78
CA ARG A 434 23.47 -47.63 69.20
C ARG A 434 22.49 -46.80 70.04
N GLU A 435 21.19 -46.92 69.78
CA GLU A 435 20.15 -46.14 70.47
C GLU A 435 19.57 -46.87 71.69
N MET A 436 19.49 -48.20 71.67
CA MET A 436 18.85 -49.00 72.72
C MET A 436 19.82 -49.62 73.73
N GLN A 437 21.09 -49.86 73.37
CA GLN A 437 22.10 -50.46 74.26
C GLN A 437 23.51 -49.83 74.06
N PRO A 438 23.73 -48.60 74.56
CA PRO A 438 25.00 -47.89 74.35
C PRO A 438 26.21 -48.53 75.07
N ASP A 439 25.97 -49.35 76.09
CA ASP A 439 27.05 -50.01 76.86
C ASP A 439 27.62 -51.27 76.17
N THR A 440 26.89 -51.85 75.22
CA THR A 440 27.32 -53.02 74.41
C THR A 440 27.66 -52.65 72.97
N PHE A 441 27.30 -51.45 72.51
CA PHE A 441 27.63 -50.94 71.19
C PHE A 441 29.14 -50.67 71.08
N ASP A 442 29.85 -51.59 70.44
CA ASP A 442 31.29 -51.50 70.22
C ASP A 442 31.56 -50.69 68.95
N ALA A 443 31.61 -49.36 69.10
CA ALA A 443 31.82 -48.43 67.99
C ALA A 443 33.05 -48.80 67.14
N ALA A 444 34.12 -49.29 67.78
CA ALA A 444 35.34 -49.73 67.11
C ALA A 444 35.14 -51.00 66.26
N LYS A 445 34.22 -51.90 66.65
CA LYS A 445 33.84 -53.05 65.79
C LYS A 445 32.99 -52.62 64.62
N SER A 446 32.04 -51.71 64.80
CA SER A 446 31.21 -51.20 63.70
C SER A 446 32.05 -50.44 62.66
N GLU A 447 33.02 -49.63 63.10
CA GLU A 447 33.97 -48.97 62.20
C GLU A 447 34.89 -49.98 61.51
N ARG A 448 35.38 -50.99 62.23
CA ARG A 448 36.20 -52.06 61.63
C ARG A 448 35.43 -52.92 60.63
N ILE A 449 34.15 -53.20 60.88
CA ILE A 449 33.28 -53.91 59.94
C ILE A 449 33.10 -53.05 58.69
N ARG A 450 32.85 -51.75 58.84
CA ARG A 450 32.73 -50.82 57.73
C ARG A 450 34.02 -50.72 56.90
N GLU A 451 35.18 -50.65 57.54
CA GLU A 451 36.48 -50.67 56.87
C GLU A 451 36.72 -52.01 56.14
N LEU A 452 36.29 -53.14 56.71
CA LEU A 452 36.37 -54.46 56.07
C LEU A 452 35.39 -54.59 54.89
N GLU A 453 34.20 -53.99 54.98
CA GLU A 453 33.24 -53.90 53.87
C GLU A 453 33.78 -53.03 52.73
N ASP A 454 34.40 -51.89 53.06
CA ASP A 454 35.05 -51.02 52.08
C ASP A 454 36.24 -51.73 51.42
N LEU A 455 37.05 -52.47 52.18
CA LEU A 455 38.15 -53.27 51.66
C LEU A 455 37.63 -54.41 50.76
N ALA A 456 36.53 -55.08 51.14
CA ALA A 456 35.91 -56.13 50.34
C ALA A 456 35.29 -55.57 49.04
N ASP A 457 34.68 -54.37 49.10
CA ASP A 457 34.17 -53.68 47.91
C ASP A 457 35.32 -53.19 47.01
N GLN A 458 36.47 -52.80 47.60
CA GLN A 458 37.70 -52.52 46.84
C GLN A 458 38.25 -53.77 46.17
N TYR A 459 38.35 -54.91 46.87
CA TYR A 459 38.78 -56.17 46.27
C TYR A 459 37.81 -56.68 45.21
N ARG A 460 36.49 -56.48 45.38
CA ARG A 460 35.51 -56.78 44.32
C ARG A 460 35.73 -55.92 43.09
N LYS A 461 35.95 -54.61 43.25
CA LYS A 461 36.28 -53.71 42.14
C LYS A 461 37.58 -54.11 41.47
N GLU A 462 38.57 -54.54 42.23
CA GLU A 462 39.86 -54.99 41.72
C GLU A 462 39.74 -56.36 41.03
N ILE A 463 38.91 -57.27 41.51
CA ILE A 463 38.56 -58.52 40.82
C ILE A 463 37.78 -58.22 39.54
N ASP A 464 36.84 -57.28 39.54
CA ASP A 464 36.09 -56.89 38.34
C ASP A 464 37.00 -56.20 37.32
N SER A 465 37.93 -55.35 37.77
CA SER A 465 38.93 -54.73 36.88
C SER A 465 39.91 -55.78 36.36
N LEU A 466 40.38 -56.70 37.22
CA LEU A 466 41.24 -57.81 36.80
C LEU A 466 40.48 -58.77 35.89
N GLN A 467 39.17 -58.98 36.06
CA GLN A 467 38.34 -59.77 35.13
C GLN A 467 38.11 -59.02 33.83
N GLN A 468 37.95 -57.69 33.82
CA GLN A 468 37.93 -56.90 32.59
C GLN A 468 39.27 -56.96 31.87
N GLU A 469 40.38 -56.90 32.60
CA GLU A 469 41.73 -57.06 32.07
C GLU A 469 41.94 -58.49 31.58
N PHE A 470 41.51 -59.51 32.31
CA PHE A 470 41.56 -60.92 31.89
C PHE A 470 40.72 -61.15 30.65
N ASN A 471 39.49 -60.64 30.58
CA ASN A 471 38.65 -60.69 29.38
C ASN A 471 39.25 -59.90 28.20
N SER A 472 40.08 -58.89 28.48
CA SER A 472 40.84 -58.16 27.46
C SER A 472 42.08 -58.92 26.98
N LEU A 473 42.73 -59.71 27.86
CA LEU A 473 43.93 -60.53 27.57
C LEU A 473 43.59 -61.94 27.06
N GLU A 474 42.44 -62.51 27.41
CA GLU A 474 41.96 -63.84 27.00
C GLU A 474 41.31 -63.81 25.60
N LYS A 475 41.57 -62.75 24.82
CA LYS A 475 41.47 -62.77 23.37
C LYS A 475 42.80 -63.29 22.79
N PRO A 476 42.97 -64.61 22.55
CA PRO A 476 44.08 -65.05 21.73
C PRO A 476 43.91 -64.49 20.32
N SER A 477 45.01 -63.97 19.76
CA SER A 477 45.17 -63.70 18.33
C SER A 477 44.91 -65.00 17.57
N GLY A 478 43.69 -65.17 17.08
CA GLY A 478 43.22 -66.34 16.35
C GLY A 478 42.49 -65.90 15.09
N THR A 479 43.20 -65.93 13.97
CA THR A 479 42.68 -65.77 12.62
C THR A 479 41.68 -66.87 12.29
N VAL A 480 40.37 -66.63 12.38
CA VAL A 480 39.36 -67.36 11.58
C VAL A 480 38.16 -66.47 11.30
N ALA A 481 37.72 -66.50 10.04
CA ALA A 481 36.61 -65.76 9.47
C ALA A 481 35.25 -66.03 10.17
N GLY A 482 34.47 -64.96 10.30
CA GLY A 482 33.01 -64.99 10.15
C GLY A 482 32.17 -65.45 11.34
N GLN A 483 31.97 -64.57 12.34
CA GLN A 483 30.66 -64.38 12.97
C GLN A 483 30.53 -62.95 13.53
N LYS A 484 29.47 -62.23 13.12
CA LYS A 484 29.13 -60.89 13.60
C LYS A 484 28.71 -60.96 15.07
N ARG A 485 29.49 -60.37 15.98
CA ARG A 485 28.96 -59.93 17.28
C ARG A 485 28.33 -58.54 17.12
N PRO A 486 27.20 -58.24 17.78
CA PRO A 486 26.68 -56.88 17.89
C PRO A 486 27.70 -56.01 18.62
N LEU A 487 28.00 -54.85 18.04
CA LEU A 487 28.96 -53.90 18.56
C LEU A 487 28.23 -53.01 19.58
N GLU A 488 28.50 -53.17 20.88
CA GLU A 488 27.87 -52.35 21.94
C GLU A 488 28.26 -50.84 21.88
N THR A 489 29.18 -50.43 21.00
CA THR A 489 29.49 -49.01 20.80
C THR A 489 28.40 -48.26 20.03
N ASP A 490 27.58 -48.93 19.20
CA ASP A 490 26.58 -48.24 18.36
C ASP A 490 25.51 -47.52 19.20
N GLN A 491 25.02 -48.12 20.30
CA GLN A 491 24.00 -47.49 21.15
C GLN A 491 24.52 -46.28 21.93
N ASN A 492 25.80 -46.32 22.32
CA ASN A 492 26.45 -45.19 22.99
C ASN A 492 26.75 -44.07 22.00
N GLU A 493 27.14 -44.40 20.77
CA GLU A 493 27.35 -43.43 19.69
C GLU A 493 26.05 -42.74 19.26
N GLU A 494 24.93 -43.47 19.19
CA GLU A 494 23.60 -42.91 18.93
C GLU A 494 23.14 -41.96 20.04
N ARG A 495 23.30 -42.34 21.32
CA ARG A 495 23.00 -41.49 22.48
C ARG A 495 23.84 -40.21 22.48
N ILE A 496 25.13 -40.33 22.15
CA ILE A 496 26.04 -39.18 22.01
C ILE A 496 25.63 -38.30 20.82
N GLY A 497 25.18 -38.90 19.71
CA GLY A 497 24.64 -38.19 18.55
C GLY A 497 23.39 -37.37 18.89
N GLU A 498 22.44 -37.95 19.63
CA GLU A 498 21.25 -37.25 20.12
C GLU A 498 21.59 -36.11 21.07
N LEU A 499 22.51 -36.33 22.00
CA LEU A 499 22.96 -35.29 22.93
C LEU A 499 23.69 -34.15 22.20
N ARG A 500 24.47 -34.44 21.16
CA ARG A 500 25.11 -33.42 20.31
C ARG A 500 24.08 -32.61 19.51
N ARG A 501 23.05 -33.26 18.97
CA ARG A 501 21.94 -32.58 18.29
C ARG A 501 21.17 -31.67 19.24
N LYS A 502 20.84 -32.16 20.44
CA LYS A 502 20.20 -31.36 21.50
C LYS A 502 21.08 -30.20 21.96
N ASN A 503 22.39 -30.40 22.10
CA ASN A 503 23.31 -29.32 22.47
C ASN A 503 23.37 -28.25 21.39
N ARG A 504 23.44 -28.65 20.11
CA ARG A 504 23.40 -27.71 18.97
C ARG A 504 22.07 -26.96 18.90
N GLN A 505 20.95 -27.65 19.10
CA GLN A 505 19.63 -27.02 19.14
C GLN A 505 19.49 -26.03 20.30
N LEU A 506 20.00 -26.37 21.50
CA LEU A 506 20.04 -25.44 22.62
C LEU A 506 20.96 -24.23 22.37
N GLN A 507 22.07 -24.41 21.65
CA GLN A 507 22.93 -23.29 21.22
C GLN A 507 22.22 -22.38 20.20
N ASP A 508 21.51 -22.97 19.23
CA ASP A 508 20.72 -22.24 18.25
C ASP A 508 19.59 -21.47 18.94
N ASP A 509 18.87 -22.11 19.88
CA ASP A 509 17.81 -21.50 20.68
C ASP A 509 18.36 -20.35 21.55
N LEU A 510 19.51 -20.54 22.21
CA LEU A 510 20.19 -19.48 22.97
C LEU A 510 20.55 -18.30 22.07
N SER A 511 21.09 -18.56 20.88
CA SER A 511 21.43 -17.50 19.93
C SER A 511 20.17 -16.76 19.45
N SER A 512 19.05 -17.47 19.26
CA SER A 512 17.78 -16.89 18.86
C SER A 512 17.17 -16.02 19.96
N LEU A 513 17.25 -16.47 21.22
CA LEU A 513 16.79 -15.74 22.41
C LEU A 513 17.64 -14.49 22.63
N GLN A 514 18.96 -14.57 22.47
CA GLN A 514 19.85 -13.42 22.56
C GLN A 514 19.55 -12.38 21.48
N LYS A 515 19.24 -12.80 20.25
CA LYS A 515 18.81 -11.88 19.17
C LYS A 515 17.48 -11.20 19.51
N LYS A 516 16.50 -11.95 20.00
CA LYS A 516 15.21 -11.41 20.45
C LYS A 516 15.39 -10.41 21.59
N MET A 517 16.23 -10.71 22.57
CA MET A 517 16.53 -9.82 23.69
C MET A 517 17.14 -8.50 23.22
N LYS A 518 18.14 -8.55 22.32
CA LYS A 518 18.75 -7.34 21.74
C LYS A 518 17.73 -6.50 20.95
N LEU A 519 16.85 -7.15 20.20
CA LEU A 519 15.80 -6.47 19.45
C LEU A 519 14.84 -5.76 20.40
N VAL A 520 14.32 -6.44 21.42
CA VAL A 520 13.44 -5.84 22.43
C VAL A 520 14.13 -4.71 23.20
N GLU A 521 15.42 -4.84 23.53
CA GLU A 521 16.19 -3.76 24.15
C GLU A 521 16.32 -2.52 23.24
N SER A 522 16.52 -2.74 21.93
CA SER A 522 16.57 -1.65 20.96
C SER A 522 15.22 -0.96 20.77
N GLU A 523 14.12 -1.72 20.72
CA GLU A 523 12.75 -1.18 20.66
C GLU A 523 12.41 -0.41 21.92
N TYR A 524 12.76 -0.94 23.10
CA TYR A 524 12.57 -0.26 24.38
C TYR A 524 13.32 1.09 24.42
N LYS A 525 14.58 1.12 23.98
CA LYS A 525 15.37 2.35 23.89
C LYS A 525 14.74 3.36 22.90
N ALA A 526 14.30 2.89 21.73
CA ALA A 526 13.64 3.72 20.73
C ALA A 526 12.33 4.33 21.29
N GLN A 527 11.45 3.52 21.85
CA GLN A 527 10.19 3.98 22.47
C GLN A 527 10.44 4.94 23.63
N HIS A 528 11.43 4.66 24.48
CA HIS A 528 11.79 5.54 25.58
C HIS A 528 12.29 6.91 25.07
N SER A 529 13.11 6.92 24.00
CA SER A 529 13.57 8.15 23.37
C SER A 529 12.43 8.96 22.75
N GLN A 530 11.48 8.30 22.09
CA GLN A 530 10.29 8.93 21.52
C GLN A 530 9.42 9.56 22.62
N LEU A 531 9.16 8.84 23.71
CA LEU A 531 8.43 9.37 24.87
C LEU A 531 9.12 10.57 25.51
N LYS A 532 10.46 10.56 25.59
CA LYS A 532 11.23 11.69 26.11
C LYS A 532 11.11 12.92 25.19
N LYS A 533 11.25 12.74 23.87
CA LYS A 533 11.09 13.79 22.87
C LYS A 533 9.66 14.35 22.83
N LEU A 534 8.62 13.50 22.95
CA LEU A 534 7.22 13.91 23.08
C LEU A 534 6.98 14.76 24.34
N LYS A 535 7.57 14.38 25.48
CA LYS A 535 7.52 15.18 26.71
C LYS A 535 8.24 16.52 26.56
N GLU A 536 9.37 16.55 25.87
CA GLU A 536 10.11 17.79 25.57
C GLU A 536 9.34 18.70 24.58
N SER A 537 8.70 18.13 23.57
CA SER A 537 7.79 18.85 22.66
C SER A 537 6.57 19.42 23.39
N SER A 538 5.98 18.69 24.33
CA SER A 538 4.89 19.23 25.17
C SER A 538 5.32 20.41 26.07
N ARG A 539 6.64 20.62 26.23
CA ARG A 539 7.22 21.71 27.00
C ARG A 539 7.47 22.98 26.16
N THR A 540 7.28 22.94 24.84
CA THR A 540 7.21 24.17 24.04
C THR A 540 5.90 24.89 24.33
N ARG A 541 5.97 26.02 25.06
CA ARG A 541 4.82 26.89 25.29
C ARG A 541 4.38 27.50 23.96
N VAL A 542 3.21 27.10 23.49
CA VAL A 542 2.54 27.79 22.38
C VAL A 542 2.13 29.18 22.87
N LEU A 543 2.65 30.22 22.23
CA LEU A 543 2.28 31.61 22.50
C LEU A 543 0.91 31.88 21.88
N GLU A 544 -0.14 31.76 22.69
CA GLU A 544 -1.48 32.17 22.30
C GLU A 544 -1.74 33.65 22.63
N LEU A 545 -2.60 34.28 21.84
CA LEU A 545 -3.12 35.59 22.17
C LEU A 545 -3.84 35.50 23.52
N LYS A 546 -3.58 36.45 24.43
CA LYS A 546 -4.20 36.50 25.77
C LYS A 546 -5.74 36.44 25.73
N SER A 547 -6.35 36.84 24.62
CA SER A 547 -7.76 36.65 24.29
C SER A 547 -7.87 36.04 22.88
N ASN A 548 -7.81 34.72 22.80
CA ASN A 548 -7.96 34.00 21.54
C ASN A 548 -9.45 33.78 21.25
N PRO A 549 -10.03 34.39 20.19
CA PRO A 549 -11.45 34.25 19.89
C PRO A 549 -11.87 32.80 19.63
N THR A 550 -10.96 31.94 19.18
CA THR A 550 -11.22 30.51 19.01
C THR A 550 -11.30 29.78 20.35
N ALA A 551 -10.39 30.09 21.28
CA ALA A 551 -10.41 29.53 22.64
C ALA A 551 -11.62 30.04 23.43
N ASP A 552 -12.00 31.31 23.27
CA ASP A 552 -13.20 31.87 23.88
C ASP A 552 -14.48 31.20 23.33
N ALA A 553 -14.53 30.96 22.01
CA ALA A 553 -15.63 30.22 21.38
C ALA A 553 -15.68 28.76 21.82
N GLU A 554 -14.53 28.11 21.99
CA GLU A 554 -14.44 26.76 22.53
C GLU A 554 -14.86 26.70 24.00
N ALA A 555 -14.41 27.65 24.83
CA ALA A 555 -14.81 27.76 26.22
C ALA A 555 -16.33 28.00 26.37
N LEU A 556 -16.94 28.80 25.51
CA LEU A 556 -18.38 28.99 25.44
C LEU A 556 -19.12 27.72 24.98
N LYS A 557 -18.58 26.99 23.99
CA LYS A 557 -19.14 25.69 23.56
C LYS A 557 -19.03 24.64 24.67
N LEU A 558 -17.90 24.58 25.37
CA LEU A 558 -17.70 23.65 26.46
C LEU A 558 -18.57 24.00 27.67
N SER A 559 -18.73 25.28 27.99
CA SER A 559 -19.61 25.71 29.07
C SER A 559 -21.07 25.42 28.75
N THR A 560 -21.54 25.69 27.52
CA THR A 560 -22.90 25.35 27.07
C THR A 560 -23.15 23.84 27.03
N VAL A 561 -22.20 23.05 26.53
CA VAL A 561 -22.32 21.58 26.57
C VAL A 561 -22.34 21.06 28.00
N ARG A 562 -21.54 21.66 28.91
CA ARG A 562 -21.54 21.30 30.32
C ARG A 562 -22.86 21.65 31.00
N THR A 563 -23.40 22.85 30.79
CA THR A 563 -24.70 23.23 31.35
C THR A 563 -25.83 22.36 30.81
N LEU A 564 -25.81 21.99 29.52
CA LEU A 564 -26.78 21.07 28.92
C LEU A 564 -26.64 19.63 29.44
N ARG A 565 -25.42 19.15 29.70
CA ARG A 565 -25.19 17.83 30.31
C ARG A 565 -25.64 17.81 31.76
N GLU A 566 -25.36 18.87 32.52
CA GLU A 566 -25.84 19.03 33.90
C GLU A 566 -27.38 19.14 33.93
N ALA A 567 -27.99 19.86 32.99
CA ALA A 567 -29.44 19.94 32.84
C ALA A 567 -30.06 18.57 32.49
N ASN A 568 -29.48 17.84 31.53
CA ASN A 568 -29.92 16.48 31.20
C ASN A 568 -29.75 15.51 32.36
N ALA A 569 -28.65 15.61 33.12
CA ALA A 569 -28.44 14.78 34.31
C ALA A 569 -29.47 15.09 35.41
N GLN A 570 -29.80 16.38 35.62
CA GLN A 570 -30.85 16.80 36.57
C GLN A 570 -32.24 16.36 36.11
N LEU A 571 -32.54 16.46 34.81
CA LEU A 571 -33.81 16.04 34.24
C LEU A 571 -33.97 14.51 34.26
N LEU A 572 -32.89 13.77 33.99
CA LEU A 572 -32.85 12.31 34.16
C LEU A 572 -33.01 11.90 35.62
N ALA A 573 -32.37 12.60 36.56
CA ALA A 573 -32.53 12.34 37.99
C ALA A 573 -33.98 12.57 38.45
N GLN A 574 -34.65 13.60 37.91
CA GLN A 574 -36.07 13.87 38.16
C GLN A 574 -37.00 12.81 37.54
N LEU A 575 -36.69 12.31 36.35
CA LEU A 575 -37.44 11.23 35.70
C LEU A 575 -37.24 9.87 36.38
N GLN A 576 -36.05 9.63 36.96
CA GLN A 576 -35.70 8.41 37.69
C GLN A 576 -36.21 8.43 39.14
N SER A 577 -36.37 9.61 39.75
CA SER A 577 -37.06 9.75 41.03
C SER A 577 -38.58 9.63 40.81
N THR A 578 -39.17 8.56 41.35
CA THR A 578 -40.62 8.28 41.38
C THR A 578 -41.47 9.53 41.71
N PRO A 579 -42.65 9.75 41.07
CA PRO A 579 -43.40 11.00 41.17
C PRO A 579 -44.01 11.17 42.57
N SER A 580 -43.31 11.87 43.46
CA SER A 580 -43.78 12.14 44.83
C SER A 580 -43.96 13.63 45.14
N SER A 581 -43.82 14.55 44.18
CA SER A 581 -44.06 15.97 44.44
C SER A 581 -44.92 16.61 43.35
N THR A 582 -46.18 16.83 43.69
CA THR A 582 -47.20 17.59 42.93
C THR A 582 -46.95 19.10 43.00
N THR A 583 -45.74 19.56 42.67
CA THR A 583 -45.44 20.98 42.47
C THR A 583 -44.66 21.16 41.17
N PRO A 584 -45.18 21.93 40.19
CA PRO A 584 -44.50 22.19 38.92
C PRO A 584 -43.30 23.11 39.20
N THR A 585 -42.16 22.50 39.50
CA THR A 585 -40.94 23.22 39.83
C THR A 585 -40.05 23.23 38.59
N VAL A 586 -39.88 24.41 37.98
CA VAL A 586 -38.99 24.59 36.83
C VAL A 586 -37.55 24.32 37.30
N PRO A 587 -36.81 23.40 36.67
CA PRO A 587 -35.42 23.14 37.02
C PRO A 587 -34.57 24.42 36.93
N LEU A 588 -33.74 24.65 37.94
CA LEU A 588 -32.87 25.83 38.00
C LEU A 588 -31.95 25.92 36.77
N ALA A 589 -31.50 24.77 36.24
CA ALA A 589 -30.69 24.68 35.04
C ALA A 589 -31.41 25.14 33.75
N THR A 590 -32.72 24.89 33.64
CA THR A 590 -33.52 25.41 32.50
C THR A 590 -33.74 26.92 32.61
N LEU A 591 -33.84 27.44 33.84
CA LEU A 591 -33.96 28.88 34.08
C LEU A 591 -32.64 29.61 33.80
N THR A 592 -31.51 29.05 34.22
CA THR A 592 -30.19 29.63 33.91
C THR A 592 -29.88 29.58 32.42
N ALA A 593 -30.24 28.50 31.71
CA ALA A 593 -30.12 28.40 30.26
C ALA A 593 -30.95 29.49 29.52
N ALA A 594 -32.20 29.70 29.94
CA ALA A 594 -33.05 30.75 29.38
C ALA A 594 -32.51 32.17 29.69
N GLN A 595 -31.93 32.39 30.88
CA GLN A 595 -31.28 33.65 31.22
C GLN A 595 -30.03 33.92 30.39
N THR A 596 -29.21 32.89 30.10
CA THR A 596 -28.06 33.02 29.22
C THR A 596 -28.47 33.32 27.78
N GLU A 597 -29.54 32.69 27.28
CA GLU A 597 -30.07 32.94 25.94
C GLU A 597 -30.61 34.39 25.81
N LEU A 598 -31.31 34.89 26.83
CA LEU A 598 -31.75 36.29 26.87
C LEU A 598 -30.58 37.28 26.88
N ALA A 599 -29.50 36.97 27.60
CA ALA A 599 -28.30 37.81 27.61
C ALA A 599 -27.62 37.85 26.22
N GLU A 600 -27.50 36.71 25.55
CA GLU A 600 -26.97 36.62 24.19
C GLU A 600 -27.85 37.36 23.18
N LEU A 601 -29.18 37.23 23.26
CA LEU A 601 -30.12 37.94 22.41
C LEU A 601 -30.02 39.45 22.60
N ASN A 602 -29.89 39.93 23.84
CA ASN A 602 -29.69 41.34 24.12
C ASN A 602 -28.36 41.87 23.53
N GLN A 603 -27.28 41.07 23.60
CA GLN A 603 -26.00 41.45 22.98
C GLN A 603 -26.10 41.50 21.45
N LYS A 604 -26.77 40.52 20.83
CA LYS A 604 -27.05 40.52 19.39
C LYS A 604 -27.88 41.75 19.01
N PHE A 605 -28.94 42.06 19.75
CA PHE A 605 -29.77 43.24 19.52
C PHE A 605 -28.95 44.54 19.59
N ALA A 606 -28.13 44.71 20.63
CA ALA A 606 -27.24 45.87 20.75
C ALA A 606 -26.24 45.98 19.59
N SER A 607 -25.70 44.86 19.11
CA SER A 607 -24.81 44.84 17.94
C SER A 607 -25.53 45.26 16.65
N THR A 608 -26.77 44.81 16.46
CA THR A 608 -27.58 45.17 15.29
C THR A 608 -27.99 46.64 15.30
N LEU A 609 -28.33 47.21 16.46
CA LEU A 609 -28.59 48.63 16.60
C LEU A 609 -27.36 49.47 16.24
N LYS A 610 -26.17 49.10 16.73
CA LYS A 610 -24.91 49.77 16.33
C LYS A 610 -24.66 49.69 14.83
N LYS A 611 -24.95 48.55 14.19
CA LYS A 611 -24.84 48.38 12.74
C LYS A 611 -25.82 49.31 12.00
N ILE A 612 -27.06 49.41 12.45
CA ILE A 612 -28.07 50.31 11.88
C ILE A 612 -27.63 51.76 11.99
N ASP A 613 -27.12 52.19 13.15
CA ASP A 613 -26.65 53.56 13.32
C ASP A 613 -25.44 53.87 12.43
N ARG A 614 -24.50 52.94 12.31
CA ARG A 614 -23.37 53.08 11.37
C ARG A 614 -23.85 53.17 9.93
N LEU A 615 -24.83 52.36 9.52
CA LEU A 615 -25.40 52.43 8.17
C LEU A 615 -26.11 53.76 7.93
N LYS A 616 -26.85 54.30 8.89
CA LYS A 616 -27.45 55.64 8.80
C LYS A 616 -26.37 56.72 8.65
N GLN A 617 -25.28 56.64 9.41
CA GLN A 617 -24.16 57.59 9.29
C GLN A 617 -23.51 57.53 7.90
N ILE A 618 -23.22 56.32 7.40
CA ILE A 618 -22.65 56.12 6.06
C ILE A 618 -23.60 56.62 4.98
N TRP A 619 -24.91 56.34 5.11
CA TRP A 619 -25.91 56.82 4.17
C TRP A 619 -25.98 58.35 4.15
N THR A 620 -26.01 59.00 5.32
CA THR A 620 -26.00 60.45 5.41
C THR A 620 -24.73 61.04 4.78
N ALA A 621 -23.55 60.48 5.07
CA ALA A 621 -22.29 60.91 4.47
C ALA A 621 -22.30 60.74 2.94
N LYS A 622 -22.70 59.57 2.44
CA LYS A 622 -22.76 59.29 0.99
C LYS A 622 -23.83 60.10 0.27
N SER A 623 -24.94 60.43 0.94
CA SER A 623 -25.96 61.31 0.40
C SER A 623 -25.47 62.76 0.29
N LEU A 624 -24.58 63.20 1.19
CA LEU A 624 -23.90 64.49 1.09
C LEU A 624 -22.92 64.48 -0.09
N GLU A 625 -22.06 63.45 -0.19
CA GLU A 625 -21.14 63.28 -1.32
C GLU A 625 -21.87 63.27 -2.67
N PHE A 626 -23.02 62.57 -2.75
CA PHE A 626 -23.86 62.57 -3.96
C PHE A 626 -24.39 63.96 -4.29
N ARG A 627 -24.90 64.71 -3.29
CA ARG A 627 -25.38 66.07 -3.50
C ARG A 627 -24.26 67.01 -3.94
N GLU A 628 -23.07 66.88 -3.39
CA GLU A 628 -21.88 67.65 -3.77
C GLU A 628 -21.43 67.31 -5.20
N ALA A 629 -21.41 66.03 -5.56
CA ALA A 629 -21.08 65.60 -6.93
C ALA A 629 -22.09 66.13 -7.96
N VAL A 630 -23.39 66.06 -7.66
CA VAL A 630 -24.44 66.60 -8.52
C VAL A 630 -24.31 68.13 -8.66
N ALA A 631 -24.06 68.83 -7.56
CA ALA A 631 -23.82 70.27 -7.57
C ALA A 631 -22.59 70.65 -8.39
N SER A 632 -21.52 69.86 -8.31
CA SER A 632 -20.27 70.09 -9.07
C SER A 632 -20.40 69.78 -10.56
N ILE A 633 -21.17 68.76 -10.95
CA ILE A 633 -21.28 68.31 -12.35
C ILE A 633 -22.36 69.10 -13.10
N LEU A 634 -23.55 69.24 -12.49
CA LEU A 634 -24.70 69.86 -13.13
C LEU A 634 -24.86 71.35 -12.76
N GLY A 635 -24.11 71.85 -11.78
CA GLY A 635 -24.23 73.24 -11.32
C GLY A 635 -25.48 73.51 -10.48
N TRP A 636 -26.17 72.48 -9.98
CA TRP A 636 -27.40 72.60 -9.19
C TRP A 636 -27.28 71.86 -7.85
N LYS A 637 -27.56 72.58 -6.75
CA LYS A 637 -27.67 72.02 -5.41
C LYS A 637 -29.09 71.51 -5.16
N LEU A 638 -29.21 70.23 -4.82
CA LEU A 638 -30.49 69.57 -4.52
C LEU A 638 -30.67 69.41 -3.01
N ASP A 639 -31.73 69.96 -2.45
CA ASP A 639 -32.12 69.77 -1.05
C ASP A 639 -33.49 69.06 -0.97
N PHE A 640 -33.48 67.83 -0.43
CA PHE A 640 -34.67 67.02 -0.25
C PHE A 640 -35.45 67.47 0.98
N MET A 641 -36.69 67.90 0.80
CA MET A 641 -37.57 68.32 1.88
C MET A 641 -38.34 67.12 2.49
N PRO A 642 -38.75 67.17 3.77
CA PRO A 642 -39.48 66.08 4.44
C PRO A 642 -40.80 65.68 3.78
N ASN A 643 -41.40 66.58 3.00
CA ASN A 643 -42.64 66.34 2.25
C ASN A 643 -42.41 65.69 0.86
N GLY A 644 -41.20 65.19 0.58
CA GLY A 644 -40.86 64.54 -0.69
C GLY A 644 -40.58 65.51 -1.84
N ARG A 645 -40.67 66.82 -1.63
CA ARG A 645 -40.33 67.84 -2.64
C ARG A 645 -38.82 68.07 -2.68
N VAL A 646 -38.31 68.40 -3.87
CA VAL A 646 -36.89 68.68 -4.08
C VAL A 646 -36.73 70.17 -4.33
N LYS A 647 -36.03 70.87 -3.43
CA LYS A 647 -35.62 72.26 -3.61
C LYS A 647 -34.31 72.27 -4.40
N VAL A 648 -34.30 72.99 -5.51
CA VAL A 648 -33.19 73.04 -6.46
C VAL A 648 -32.67 74.47 -6.53
N THR A 649 -31.41 74.66 -6.21
CA THR A 649 -30.76 75.99 -6.15
C THR A 649 -29.56 75.99 -7.09
N SER A 650 -29.41 77.02 -7.92
CA SER A 650 -28.27 77.13 -8.84
C SER A 650 -26.99 77.46 -8.08
N MET A 651 -25.86 76.87 -8.46
CA MET A 651 -24.53 77.23 -7.96
C MET A 651 -24.07 78.60 -8.48
N PHE A 652 -24.52 79.00 -9.67
CA PHE A 652 -24.12 80.25 -10.34
C PHE A 652 -24.97 81.46 -9.93
N LYS A 653 -26.12 81.21 -9.31
CA LYS A 653 -26.98 82.22 -8.67
C LYS A 653 -27.46 81.66 -7.33
N PRO A 654 -26.64 81.75 -6.27
CA PRO A 654 -26.99 81.22 -4.96
C PRO A 654 -28.26 81.90 -4.41
N ALA A 655 -28.95 81.20 -3.51
CA ALA A 655 -30.13 81.75 -2.83
C ALA A 655 -29.72 82.90 -1.90
N ASP A 656 -30.42 84.04 -2.00
CA ASP A 656 -30.27 85.18 -1.09
C ASP A 656 -30.76 84.82 0.33
N GLU A 657 -30.52 85.68 1.33
CA GLU A 657 -30.84 85.42 2.75
C GLU A 657 -32.33 85.09 2.99
N GLU A 658 -33.22 85.50 2.08
CA GLU A 658 -34.67 85.22 2.10
C GLU A 658 -35.07 83.95 1.30
N GLY A 659 -34.11 83.27 0.66
CA GLY A 659 -34.32 81.99 -0.01
C GLY A 659 -35.04 82.07 -1.37
N GLU A 660 -35.02 83.24 -2.01
CA GLU A 660 -35.84 83.56 -3.19
C GLU A 660 -35.36 82.95 -4.52
N ASN A 661 -34.07 82.61 -4.65
CA ASN A 661 -33.50 82.06 -5.89
C ASN A 661 -33.47 80.52 -5.93
N SER A 662 -34.61 79.87 -5.74
CA SER A 662 -34.73 78.40 -5.77
C SER A 662 -35.99 77.91 -6.49
N ILE A 663 -35.93 76.68 -6.99
CA ILE A 663 -37.02 76.05 -7.72
C ILE A 663 -37.41 74.78 -6.97
N ILE A 664 -38.67 74.67 -6.55
CA ILE A 664 -39.20 73.53 -5.82
C ILE A 664 -39.94 72.63 -6.80
N PHE A 665 -39.47 71.40 -6.96
CA PHE A 665 -40.12 70.36 -7.74
C PHE A 665 -40.87 69.40 -6.84
N ASP A 666 -42.14 69.16 -7.15
CA ASP A 666 -42.99 68.15 -6.53
C ASP A 666 -43.06 66.93 -7.47
N GLY A 667 -42.34 65.86 -7.12
CA GLY A 667 -42.25 64.65 -7.93
C GLY A 667 -43.52 63.79 -7.93
N GLU A 668 -44.40 63.95 -6.94
CA GLU A 668 -45.66 63.18 -6.84
C GLU A 668 -46.77 63.82 -7.66
N ASN A 669 -46.87 65.15 -7.61
CA ASN A 669 -47.88 65.91 -8.36
C ASN A 669 -47.38 66.39 -9.73
N GLY A 670 -46.08 66.24 -10.02
CA GLY A 670 -45.46 66.75 -11.25
C GLY A 670 -45.52 68.27 -11.37
N THR A 671 -45.61 68.99 -10.24
CA THR A 671 -45.75 70.45 -10.22
C THR A 671 -44.42 71.13 -9.89
N MET A 672 -44.18 72.28 -10.50
CA MET A 672 -42.99 73.10 -10.27
C MET A 672 -43.43 74.44 -9.68
N LYS A 673 -42.77 74.88 -8.60
CA LYS A 673 -42.99 76.20 -7.98
C LYS A 673 -41.67 76.93 -7.84
N VAL A 674 -41.63 78.18 -8.27
CA VAL A 674 -40.48 79.06 -8.07
C VAL A 674 -40.62 79.73 -6.70
N SER A 675 -39.55 79.75 -5.90
CA SER A 675 -39.56 80.48 -4.63
C SER A 675 -39.69 81.98 -4.87
N GLY A 676 -40.41 82.70 -3.98
CA GLY A 676 -40.70 84.13 -4.15
C GLY A 676 -42.02 84.46 -4.90
N GLY A 677 -42.71 83.46 -5.47
CA GLY A 677 -44.00 83.64 -6.16
C GLY A 677 -43.87 84.17 -7.59
N GLU A 678 -45.00 84.26 -8.32
CA GLU A 678 -45.03 84.63 -9.75
C GLU A 678 -44.56 86.06 -10.05
N GLN A 679 -44.52 86.92 -9.04
CA GLN A 679 -44.07 88.32 -9.15
C GLN A 679 -42.63 88.54 -8.66
N SER A 680 -41.91 87.48 -8.27
CA SER A 680 -40.50 87.60 -7.89
C SER A 680 -39.63 87.97 -9.10
N VAL A 681 -38.59 88.77 -8.85
CA VAL A 681 -37.57 89.15 -9.85
C VAL A 681 -36.97 87.89 -10.48
N PHE A 682 -36.71 86.85 -9.68
CA PHE A 682 -36.20 85.57 -10.14
C PHE A 682 -37.18 84.84 -11.06
N ALA A 683 -38.47 84.81 -10.72
CA ALA A 683 -39.51 84.19 -11.54
C ALA A 683 -39.71 84.91 -12.88
N GLY A 684 -39.55 86.24 -12.91
CA GLY A 684 -39.57 87.04 -14.13
C GLY A 684 -38.41 86.76 -15.07
N GLU A 685 -37.19 86.63 -14.54
CA GLU A 685 -35.98 86.34 -15.32
C GLU A 685 -36.02 84.97 -16.02
N ILE A 686 -36.54 83.94 -15.34
CA ILE A 686 -36.59 82.58 -15.87
C ILE A 686 -37.87 82.27 -16.65
N ARG A 687 -38.82 83.23 -16.72
CA ARG A 687 -40.17 83.01 -17.27
C ARG A 687 -40.14 82.57 -18.73
N ASP A 688 -39.30 83.19 -19.55
CA ASP A 688 -39.20 82.86 -20.97
C ASP A 688 -38.69 81.42 -21.18
N GLN A 689 -37.75 80.98 -20.34
CA GLN A 689 -37.25 79.60 -20.34
C GLN A 689 -38.31 78.61 -19.81
N ILE A 690 -39.13 79.00 -18.82
CA ILE A 690 -40.25 78.18 -18.32
C ILE A 690 -41.28 77.96 -19.43
N VAL A 691 -41.70 79.02 -20.12
CA VAL A 691 -42.70 78.93 -21.21
C VAL A 691 -42.17 78.04 -22.34
N TYR A 692 -40.91 78.24 -22.73
CA TYR A 692 -40.33 77.50 -23.85
C TYR A 692 -40.05 76.02 -23.53
N TRP A 693 -39.39 75.73 -22.41
CA TRP A 693 -38.94 74.36 -22.08
C TRP A 693 -39.93 73.57 -21.23
N VAL A 694 -40.62 74.20 -20.28
CA VAL A 694 -41.51 73.52 -19.33
C VAL A 694 -42.94 73.46 -19.86
N GLU A 695 -43.52 74.58 -20.32
CA GLU A 695 -44.89 74.61 -20.86
C GLU A 695 -44.95 74.06 -22.29
N GLY A 696 -44.03 74.49 -23.16
CA GLY A 696 -44.01 74.11 -24.57
C GLY A 696 -43.52 72.68 -24.83
N ARG A 697 -42.38 72.29 -24.24
CA ARG A 697 -41.72 71.00 -24.51
C ARG A 697 -41.80 69.97 -23.39
N LYS A 698 -42.14 70.39 -22.16
CA LYS A 698 -42.20 69.55 -20.95
C LYS A 698 -40.88 68.85 -20.60
N GLU A 699 -39.74 69.47 -20.91
CA GLU A 699 -38.39 68.92 -20.68
C GLU A 699 -37.63 69.71 -19.61
N ILE A 700 -37.74 69.27 -18.36
CA ILE A 700 -37.06 69.88 -17.19
C ILE A 700 -35.51 69.82 -17.30
N PRO A 701 -34.88 68.73 -17.79
CA PRO A 701 -33.42 68.70 -17.93
C PRO A 701 -32.91 69.77 -18.90
N CYS A 702 -33.61 69.98 -20.03
CA CYS A 702 -33.26 71.03 -20.99
C CYS A 702 -33.45 72.42 -20.37
N PHE A 703 -34.53 72.63 -19.63
CA PHE A 703 -34.78 73.86 -18.87
C PHE A 703 -33.64 74.19 -17.89
N LEU A 704 -33.25 73.24 -17.03
CA LEU A 704 -32.16 73.43 -16.07
C LEU A 704 -30.81 73.66 -16.76
N SER A 705 -30.57 73.03 -17.91
CA SER A 705 -29.35 73.26 -18.71
C SER A 705 -29.30 74.65 -19.35
N ALA A 706 -30.43 75.14 -19.87
CA ALA A 706 -30.54 76.49 -20.42
C ALA A 706 -30.33 77.54 -19.33
N LEU A 707 -30.94 77.34 -18.16
CA LEU A 707 -30.72 78.19 -16.99
C LEU A 707 -29.29 78.17 -16.47
N THR A 708 -28.59 77.02 -16.50
CA THR A 708 -27.18 77.00 -16.11
C THR A 708 -26.31 77.82 -17.04
N LEU A 709 -26.56 77.76 -18.35
CA LEU A 709 -25.82 78.55 -19.32
C LEU A 709 -26.11 80.05 -19.12
N GLU A 710 -27.40 80.42 -19.00
CA GLU A 710 -27.82 81.80 -18.82
C GLU A 710 -27.31 82.41 -17.49
N PHE A 711 -27.36 81.66 -16.39
CA PHE A 711 -26.81 82.11 -15.10
C PHE A 711 -25.29 82.13 -15.08
N TRP A 712 -24.63 81.25 -15.82
CA TRP A 712 -23.17 81.28 -15.96
C TRP A 712 -22.69 82.47 -16.80
N GLU A 713 -23.37 82.76 -17.92
CA GLU A 713 -23.10 83.90 -18.81
C GLU A 713 -23.39 85.25 -18.13
N ARG A 714 -24.42 85.32 -17.28
CA ARG A 714 -24.72 86.53 -16.48
C ARG A 714 -23.87 86.65 -15.21
N GLY A 715 -23.32 85.54 -14.73
CA GLY A 715 -22.45 85.48 -13.55
C GLY A 715 -20.98 85.76 -13.87
N VAL A 716 -20.09 85.41 -12.94
CA VAL A 716 -18.64 85.71 -12.98
C VAL A 716 -17.91 85.08 -14.19
N GLY A 717 -18.47 84.01 -14.79
CA GLY A 717 -17.91 83.33 -15.95
C GLY A 717 -18.05 84.09 -17.28
N GLY A 718 -19.13 84.85 -17.47
CA GLY A 718 -19.31 85.69 -18.66
C GLY A 718 -18.54 87.01 -18.62
N GLN A 719 -18.26 87.55 -17.43
CA GLN A 719 -17.46 88.78 -17.28
C GLN A 719 -15.98 88.59 -17.63
N THR A 720 -15.44 87.36 -17.55
CA THR A 720 -14.03 87.08 -17.89
C THR A 720 -13.79 86.95 -19.39
N VAL A 721 -14.82 86.65 -20.19
CA VAL A 721 -14.72 86.55 -21.66
C VAL A 721 -14.94 87.89 -22.36
N MET A 722 -15.58 88.86 -21.70
CA MET A 722 -15.91 90.18 -22.26
C MET A 722 -14.82 91.27 -22.06
N ILE A 723 -13.65 90.93 -21.51
CA ILE A 723 -12.47 91.84 -21.41
C ILE A 723 -11.31 91.30 -22.28
N GLY A 724 -11.62 90.81 -23.48
CA GLY A 724 -10.65 90.44 -24.52
C GLY A 724 -10.78 91.35 -25.72
#